data_AF-A0A9E6NSE3-F1
#
_entry.id   AF-A0A9E6NSE3-F1
#
_cell.length_a   1.000
_cell.length_b   1.000
_cell.length_c   1.000
_cell.angle_alpha   90.00
_cell.angle_beta   90.00
_cell.angle_gamma   90.00
#
_symmetry.space_group_name_H-M   'P 1'
#
loop_
_entity.id
_entity.type
_entity.pdbx_description
1 polymer ?
#
loop_
_entity_poly.entity_id
_entity_poly.type
_entity_poly.pdbx_seq_one_letter_code
_entity_poly.pdbx_strand_id
1 'polypeptide(L)'
;MEINKEAESQSLREVGKALESISQELKRVPSFSVVVQDTLREALWKVSEGVRLSSLFVNVVAGAKPKNKQPVGRLLDVALECLQSGRPPNYDVNDYGVFNHPNFTSREDILTQVPISAIEKSVADLLKKLEVDYTATVRQYWENPTVQKTSGAYPQLTRKSALGVLEANLFISELEALTIQGVITQQQSALISTTVQPSLTGTCYGVFIEGQNGKYIEQNAMFVLPLTTPVYEQLIPGEQGAVVLYCANRGLEVFSSIWKLEQALLSRLGSSETQEEFLQTLSLSERVGFAYVPAIRFLKVRANLFERFVDKRIQTMYSDITGYLESVGKPGSEFDKIVVAVEAAQSLPDLNRQARKRQVQLIKHVERNAWPQWLKSTSDVNQEVYVSLQKELLEAEVKLHEVTHGVASLKDYARLAVEDFISPGKDERIDPDTVFVKVTHTVPLADGKKVELTERKTLTQAFMQGAHDLAGQYQIVPEVPSSLPKLSPSNILRAIKSLDVRVAYTSAQRLLYSQAEVTESLRLVLSRKTALTLFAAILQKHVGPSAHKLVMGYNLGDTSIETLGVALKHWFKPFNGLLVYRRKGVAADRSAHVLHIPGSSAGQEWFEFTDLKSLQQKLAQWAAKAETWAYLLSQAHASDSAQMQSDYLSLKPFEVLNEWWWSKIKLVDLPEAEPLFGAVQNHILWSIDQTEAATPQWYRKASSNDQHLLNRLNADFKAIHHHSREMLAVEPFKQFASHLVKKELKQYFARTGSAVDINPDEVWVKFHADSKISLTDLFIQWQKWRSDVSAFEKFFTWVNPQLAGIENLREQLRQATFWTFTGQPIAQLNARVINDLIDLRPGEKYLQYLKDKFLNASDIDLKASLYRKTKQNEMLRTALIQKIKGELSLDQFSWLQGLINGFDRDLPRQGIITTGGKPGIGVYEFTLRGRALVGAYVFGRKVSGRDEFFVYIPDTPDGKDFFPVQELAGRLKSVTFNKKVLSLARLEHQQAVKNLLDTYWDSNPVATSNPELTNSYPVLAFKQEYLAKIGQLVADVDFQTSSYLEALWKDVRVLAEFALDVASMFIAPLGLALTVLRITQSVVLGIVASSQGSDEAANAHFASAWRGAILLYVGKVAAIGAPVNPIALLSSVRDFADVMAGVTGVEVSINYVTAITAPPAVVNSTTRLLN
;
A
#
# COMPACT_ATOMS: atom_id res chain seq x y z
N MET A 1 -4.87 -18.23 14.73
CA MET A 1 -5.36 -18.21 13.34
C MET A 1 -4.45 -17.40 12.42
N GLU A 2 -3.94 -16.23 12.85
CA GLU A 2 -2.96 -15.44 12.07
C GLU A 2 -1.60 -16.15 11.86
N ILE A 3 -1.07 -16.84 12.86
CA ILE A 3 0.19 -17.61 12.76
C ILE A 3 0.14 -18.69 11.67
N ASN A 4 -1.03 -19.34 11.48
CA ASN A 4 -1.18 -20.35 10.42
C ASN A 4 -1.20 -19.72 9.02
N LYS A 5 -1.87 -18.57 8.85
CA LYS A 5 -1.89 -17.86 7.55
C LYS A 5 -0.52 -17.33 7.13
N GLU A 6 0.30 -16.91 8.09
CA GLU A 6 1.67 -16.46 7.83
C GLU A 6 2.56 -17.63 7.40
N ALA A 7 2.46 -18.79 8.06
CA ALA A 7 3.15 -20.01 7.66
C ALA A 7 2.68 -20.54 6.28
N GLU A 8 1.39 -20.47 5.98
CA GLU A 8 0.83 -20.82 4.67
C GLU A 8 1.40 -19.93 3.55
N SER A 9 1.36 -18.60 3.73
CA SER A 9 1.92 -17.63 2.76
C SER A 9 3.43 -17.78 2.60
N GLN A 10 4.16 -18.05 3.68
CA GLN A 10 5.59 -18.27 3.63
C GLN A 10 5.94 -19.52 2.82
N SER A 11 5.24 -20.64 3.03
CA SER A 11 5.51 -21.89 2.30
C SER A 11 5.27 -21.77 0.78
N LEU A 12 4.20 -21.08 0.37
CA LEU A 12 3.94 -20.79 -1.05
C LEU A 12 5.03 -19.91 -1.68
N ARG A 13 5.55 -18.92 -0.93
CA ARG A 13 6.67 -18.08 -1.39
C ARG A 13 7.95 -18.88 -1.58
N GLU A 14 8.24 -19.84 -0.70
CA GLU A 14 9.42 -20.71 -0.85
C GLU A 14 9.29 -21.62 -2.07
N VAL A 15 8.11 -22.18 -2.35
CA VAL A 15 7.83 -22.91 -3.61
C VAL A 15 8.09 -22.02 -4.83
N GLY A 16 7.57 -20.77 -4.81
CA GLY A 16 7.79 -19.80 -5.89
C GLY A 16 9.27 -19.43 -6.08
N LYS A 17 10.05 -19.27 -5.00
CA LYS A 17 11.50 -19.03 -5.06
C LYS A 17 12.27 -20.21 -5.63
N ALA A 18 11.91 -21.43 -5.24
CA ALA A 18 12.52 -22.65 -5.75
C ALA A 18 12.26 -22.79 -7.26
N LEU A 19 11.03 -22.51 -7.71
CA LEU A 19 10.67 -22.49 -9.13
C LEU A 19 11.42 -21.40 -9.91
N GLU A 20 11.52 -20.19 -9.37
CA GLU A 20 12.29 -19.10 -9.99
C GLU A 20 13.77 -19.48 -10.14
N SER A 21 14.35 -20.16 -9.15
CA SER A 21 15.74 -20.63 -9.20
C SER A 21 15.96 -21.64 -10.34
N ILE A 22 15.00 -22.55 -10.56
CA ILE A 22 15.00 -23.46 -11.72
C ILE A 22 14.89 -22.67 -13.03
N SER A 23 13.95 -21.72 -13.10
CA SER A 23 13.73 -20.91 -14.30
C SER A 23 14.99 -20.11 -14.68
N GLN A 24 15.68 -19.53 -13.70
CA GLN A 24 16.93 -18.80 -13.90
C GLN A 24 18.07 -19.69 -14.40
N GLU A 25 18.19 -20.92 -13.91
CA GLU A 25 19.21 -21.85 -14.41
C GLU A 25 18.90 -22.32 -15.84
N LEU A 26 17.62 -22.58 -16.16
CA LEU A 26 17.20 -22.94 -17.52
C LEU A 26 17.36 -21.80 -18.52
N LYS A 27 17.19 -20.54 -18.11
CA LYS A 27 17.47 -19.36 -18.96
C LYS A 27 18.94 -19.24 -19.40
N ARG A 28 19.86 -19.91 -18.71
CA ARG A 28 21.30 -19.90 -19.03
C ARG A 28 21.68 -20.94 -20.08
N VAL A 29 20.78 -21.86 -20.43
CA VAL A 29 21.03 -22.86 -21.48
C VAL A 29 21.28 -22.13 -22.81
N PRO A 30 22.37 -22.44 -23.54
CA PRO A 30 22.72 -21.74 -24.76
C PRO A 30 21.69 -22.01 -25.87
N SER A 31 21.40 -20.97 -26.66
CA SER A 31 20.56 -21.07 -27.86
C SER A 31 21.28 -21.82 -28.99
N PHE A 32 20.55 -22.15 -30.06
CA PHE A 32 21.12 -22.88 -31.20
C PHE A 32 22.31 -22.15 -31.81
N SER A 33 22.15 -20.83 -32.02
CA SER A 33 23.20 -19.97 -32.58
C SER A 33 24.46 -19.94 -31.70
N VAL A 34 24.31 -19.92 -30.37
CA VAL A 34 25.44 -19.91 -29.42
C VAL A 34 26.18 -21.24 -29.47
N VAL A 35 25.48 -22.38 -29.53
CA VAL A 35 26.11 -23.69 -29.63
C VAL A 35 26.86 -23.84 -30.97
N VAL A 36 26.26 -23.42 -32.10
CA VAL A 36 26.94 -23.40 -33.40
C VAL A 36 28.18 -22.52 -33.37
N GLN A 37 28.09 -21.33 -32.76
CA GLN A 37 29.22 -20.43 -32.58
C GLN A 37 30.36 -21.09 -31.79
N ASP A 38 30.04 -21.81 -30.73
CA ASP A 38 30.98 -22.50 -29.87
C ASP A 38 31.64 -23.68 -30.58
N THR A 39 30.89 -24.44 -31.37
CA THR A 39 31.41 -25.51 -32.24
C THR A 39 32.37 -24.96 -33.30
N LEU A 40 32.01 -23.86 -33.96
CA LEU A 40 32.89 -23.19 -34.92
C LEU A 40 34.16 -22.65 -34.26
N ARG A 41 34.04 -22.13 -33.03
CA ARG A 41 35.17 -21.64 -32.24
C ARG A 41 36.16 -22.76 -31.97
N GLU A 42 35.70 -23.95 -31.55
CA GLU A 42 36.58 -25.11 -31.35
C GLU A 42 37.25 -25.56 -32.65
N ALA A 43 36.54 -25.52 -33.78
CA ALA A 43 37.10 -25.86 -35.09
C ALA A 43 38.17 -24.86 -35.55
N LEU A 44 37.94 -23.56 -35.36
CA LEU A 44 38.87 -22.49 -35.75
C LEU A 44 40.05 -22.33 -34.80
N TRP A 45 39.89 -22.65 -33.52
CA TRP A 45 40.98 -22.64 -32.55
C TRP A 45 42.13 -23.55 -33.00
N LYS A 46 41.83 -24.65 -33.69
CA LYS A 46 42.83 -25.57 -34.27
C LYS A 46 43.63 -24.96 -35.43
N VAL A 47 43.15 -23.85 -36.00
CA VAL A 47 43.77 -23.16 -37.14
C VAL A 47 44.51 -21.90 -36.67
N SER A 48 43.93 -21.12 -35.76
CA SER A 48 44.48 -19.85 -35.29
C SER A 48 44.12 -19.60 -33.82
N GLU A 49 45.09 -19.74 -32.94
CA GLU A 49 44.91 -19.61 -31.49
C GLU A 49 44.66 -18.14 -31.09
N GLY A 50 43.65 -17.88 -30.26
CA GLY A 50 43.36 -16.54 -29.71
C GLY A 50 42.44 -15.63 -30.55
N VAL A 51 42.00 -16.06 -31.73
CA VAL A 51 41.07 -15.26 -32.57
C VAL A 51 39.63 -15.35 -32.06
N ARG A 52 38.98 -14.21 -31.85
CA ARG A 52 37.57 -14.14 -31.43
C ARG A 52 36.65 -14.31 -32.62
N LEU A 53 35.85 -15.37 -32.62
CA LEU A 53 34.92 -15.67 -33.72
C LEU A 53 33.91 -14.54 -33.99
N SER A 54 33.45 -13.85 -32.94
CA SER A 54 32.53 -12.71 -33.06
C SER A 54 33.13 -11.47 -33.74
N SER A 55 34.45 -11.44 -33.94
CA SER A 55 35.14 -10.38 -34.67
C SER A 55 35.41 -10.72 -36.13
N LEU A 56 35.10 -11.93 -36.59
CA LEU A 56 35.42 -12.36 -37.96
C LEU A 56 34.27 -12.10 -38.94
N PHE A 57 34.62 -11.46 -40.06
CA PHE A 57 33.72 -11.15 -41.17
C PHE A 57 34.28 -11.69 -42.48
N VAL A 58 33.46 -12.31 -43.31
CA VAL A 58 33.81 -12.67 -44.69
C VAL A 58 33.20 -11.65 -45.62
N ASN A 59 34.01 -10.91 -46.37
CA ASN A 59 33.54 -9.89 -47.30
C ASN A 59 34.16 -10.06 -48.70
N VAL A 60 33.49 -9.48 -49.70
CA VAL A 60 34.04 -9.34 -51.05
C VAL A 60 35.16 -8.30 -51.04
N VAL A 61 36.29 -8.64 -51.64
CA VAL A 61 37.45 -7.74 -51.76
C VAL A 61 37.12 -6.60 -52.72
N ALA A 62 37.48 -5.36 -52.36
CA ALA A 62 37.19 -4.16 -53.15
C ALA A 62 37.70 -4.30 -54.59
N GLY A 63 36.80 -4.10 -55.56
CA GLY A 63 37.09 -4.24 -56.99
C GLY A 63 36.88 -5.64 -57.58
N ALA A 64 36.67 -6.68 -56.74
CA ALA A 64 36.33 -8.01 -57.20
C ALA A 64 34.87 -8.10 -57.72
N LYS A 65 34.64 -8.98 -58.69
CA LYS A 65 33.31 -9.27 -59.26
C LYS A 65 33.10 -10.78 -59.30
N PRO A 66 32.82 -11.41 -58.15
CA PRO A 66 32.69 -12.86 -58.07
C PRO A 66 31.59 -13.37 -58.99
N LYS A 67 31.91 -14.41 -59.79
CA LYS A 67 30.97 -15.01 -60.75
C LYS A 67 29.81 -15.72 -60.08
N ASN A 68 30.07 -16.34 -58.92
CA ASN A 68 29.06 -16.98 -58.08
C ASN A 68 29.05 -16.28 -56.72
N LYS A 69 27.92 -15.67 -56.36
CA LYS A 69 27.77 -15.03 -55.05
C LYS A 69 27.78 -16.10 -53.96
N GLN A 70 28.70 -15.96 -53.01
CA GLN A 70 28.78 -16.76 -51.80
C GLN A 70 28.25 -15.95 -50.61
N PRO A 71 27.85 -16.62 -49.51
CA PRO A 71 27.48 -15.96 -48.26
C PRO A 71 28.58 -15.01 -47.77
N VAL A 72 28.21 -13.84 -47.24
CA VAL A 72 29.15 -12.84 -46.69
C VAL A 72 28.54 -12.18 -45.46
N GLY A 73 29.37 -11.63 -44.58
CA GLY A 73 28.94 -11.04 -43.31
C GLY A 73 29.69 -11.65 -42.12
N ARG A 74 29.08 -11.64 -40.93
CA ARG A 74 29.71 -12.28 -39.76
C ARG A 74 29.84 -13.77 -40.01
N LEU A 75 30.91 -14.36 -39.49
CA LEU A 75 31.16 -15.78 -39.70
C LEU A 75 30.03 -16.69 -39.18
N LEU A 76 29.38 -16.32 -38.07
CA LEU A 76 28.21 -17.05 -37.58
C LEU A 76 27.04 -16.99 -38.57
N ASP A 77 26.76 -15.82 -39.14
CA ASP A 77 25.67 -15.63 -40.12
C ASP A 77 25.95 -16.44 -41.40
N VAL A 78 27.20 -16.41 -41.87
CA VAL A 78 27.68 -17.24 -42.99
C VAL A 78 27.46 -18.73 -42.71
N ALA A 79 27.81 -19.21 -41.51
CA ALA A 79 27.63 -20.60 -41.15
C ALA A 79 26.15 -20.98 -41.07
N LEU A 80 25.29 -20.13 -40.50
CA LEU A 80 23.84 -20.34 -40.43
C LEU A 80 23.20 -20.39 -41.83
N GLU A 81 23.61 -19.51 -42.75
CA GLU A 81 23.16 -19.53 -44.15
C GLU A 81 23.61 -20.81 -44.88
N CYS A 82 24.83 -21.29 -44.61
CA CYS A 82 25.34 -22.54 -45.16
C CYS A 82 24.59 -23.76 -44.60
N LEU A 83 24.25 -23.76 -43.31
CA LEU A 83 23.42 -24.80 -42.68
C LEU A 83 22.00 -24.82 -43.25
N GLN A 84 21.39 -23.64 -43.44
CA GLN A 84 20.07 -23.50 -44.04
C GLN A 84 20.02 -23.99 -45.48
N SER A 85 21.06 -23.70 -46.27
CA SER A 85 21.15 -24.13 -47.68
C SER A 85 21.64 -25.56 -47.86
N GLY A 86 22.20 -26.18 -46.81
CA GLY A 86 22.84 -27.50 -46.85
C GLY A 86 24.08 -27.56 -47.76
N ARG A 87 24.70 -26.41 -48.05
CA ARG A 87 25.83 -26.30 -48.98
C ARG A 87 26.99 -25.56 -48.33
N PRO A 88 28.23 -26.09 -48.39
CA PRO A 88 29.40 -25.37 -47.91
C PRO A 88 29.73 -24.20 -48.84
N PRO A 89 30.33 -23.12 -48.33
CA PRO A 89 30.75 -22.01 -49.17
C PRO A 89 31.97 -22.40 -50.03
N ASN A 90 32.10 -21.78 -51.19
CA ASN A 90 33.22 -21.95 -52.12
C ASN A 90 33.72 -20.58 -52.58
N TYR A 91 34.62 -20.02 -51.79
CA TYR A 91 35.27 -18.73 -51.95
C TYR A 91 36.52 -18.81 -52.84
N ASP A 92 36.60 -17.94 -53.84
CA ASP A 92 37.87 -17.67 -54.52
C ASP A 92 38.70 -16.70 -53.68
N VAL A 93 39.95 -17.05 -53.38
CA VAL A 93 40.89 -16.23 -52.59
C VAL A 93 41.14 -14.86 -53.24
N ASN A 94 40.92 -14.71 -54.54
CA ASN A 94 41.05 -13.43 -55.24
C ASN A 94 39.83 -12.52 -55.06
N ASP A 95 38.67 -13.09 -54.76
CA ASP A 95 37.39 -12.38 -54.70
C ASP A 95 36.90 -12.14 -53.26
N TYR A 96 37.31 -12.97 -52.29
CA TYR A 96 36.82 -12.93 -50.90
C TYR A 96 37.97 -12.93 -49.88
N GLY A 97 37.77 -12.24 -48.75
CA GLY A 97 38.74 -12.16 -47.65
C GLY A 97 38.08 -12.23 -46.28
N VAL A 98 38.89 -12.53 -45.26
CA VAL A 98 38.47 -12.52 -43.84
C VAL A 98 38.95 -11.23 -43.19
N PHE A 99 38.05 -10.54 -42.49
CA PHE A 99 38.26 -9.21 -41.90
C PHE A 99 37.87 -9.21 -40.41
N ASN A 100 38.36 -8.22 -39.65
CA ASN A 100 37.98 -8.00 -38.26
C ASN A 100 36.84 -6.97 -38.05
N HIS A 101 36.30 -6.41 -39.14
CA HIS A 101 35.27 -5.37 -39.11
C HIS A 101 34.29 -5.52 -40.30
N PRO A 102 32.97 -5.26 -40.13
CA PRO A 102 31.96 -5.54 -41.16
C PRO A 102 32.14 -4.75 -42.46
N ASN A 103 32.70 -3.54 -42.39
CA ASN A 103 32.80 -2.64 -43.54
C ASN A 103 34.16 -2.72 -44.27
N PHE A 104 35.09 -3.55 -43.79
CA PHE A 104 36.41 -3.66 -44.40
C PHE A 104 36.36 -4.53 -45.66
N THR A 105 36.97 -4.04 -46.74
CA THR A 105 37.01 -4.70 -48.05
C THR A 105 38.34 -4.52 -48.77
N SER A 106 39.26 -3.70 -48.25
CA SER A 106 40.59 -3.49 -48.87
C SER A 106 41.48 -4.72 -48.70
N ARG A 107 42.37 -5.00 -49.67
CA ARG A 107 43.32 -6.11 -49.57
C ARG A 107 44.29 -5.98 -48.38
N GLU A 108 44.56 -4.74 -47.96
CA GLU A 108 45.45 -4.44 -46.84
C GLU A 108 44.83 -4.78 -45.47
N ASP A 109 43.49 -4.85 -45.39
CA ASP A 109 42.75 -5.13 -44.15
C ASP A 109 42.47 -6.63 -43.94
N ILE A 110 42.91 -7.50 -44.86
CA ILE A 110 42.69 -8.96 -44.78
C ILE A 110 43.51 -9.54 -43.63
N LEU A 111 42.84 -10.31 -42.76
CA LEU A 111 43.47 -11.02 -41.66
C LEU A 111 44.27 -12.22 -42.19
N THR A 112 45.59 -12.08 -42.24
CA THR A 112 46.51 -13.16 -42.67
C THR A 112 46.53 -14.36 -41.73
N GLN A 113 46.19 -14.15 -40.46
CA GLN A 113 46.17 -15.18 -39.41
C GLN A 113 45.00 -16.18 -39.55
N VAL A 114 43.99 -15.90 -40.38
CA VAL A 114 42.88 -16.81 -40.67
C VAL A 114 42.64 -16.84 -42.19
N PRO A 115 43.20 -17.82 -42.92
CA PRO A 115 43.00 -17.89 -44.37
C PRO A 115 41.54 -18.23 -44.70
N ILE A 116 41.01 -17.66 -45.79
CA ILE A 116 39.62 -17.90 -46.23
C ILE A 116 39.34 -19.40 -46.48
N SER A 117 40.32 -20.17 -46.94
CA SER A 117 40.20 -21.62 -47.12
C SER A 117 40.05 -22.40 -45.82
N ALA A 118 40.51 -21.85 -44.68
CA ALA A 118 40.22 -22.44 -43.38
C ALA A 118 38.78 -22.21 -42.96
N ILE A 119 38.20 -21.05 -43.29
CA ILE A 119 36.77 -20.78 -43.08
C ILE A 119 35.92 -21.77 -43.89
N GLU A 120 36.22 -21.97 -45.17
CA GLU A 120 35.54 -22.96 -46.01
C GLU A 120 35.56 -24.36 -45.39
N LYS A 121 36.75 -24.81 -44.99
CA LYS A 121 36.94 -26.12 -44.39
C LYS A 121 36.18 -26.26 -43.06
N SER A 122 36.25 -25.26 -42.18
CA SER A 122 35.55 -25.28 -40.89
C SER A 122 34.04 -25.33 -41.06
N VAL A 123 33.47 -24.57 -42.00
CA VAL A 123 32.02 -24.60 -42.29
C VAL A 123 31.62 -25.92 -42.97
N ALA A 124 32.46 -26.45 -43.87
CA ALA A 124 32.22 -27.75 -44.50
C ALA A 124 32.28 -28.93 -43.53
N ASP A 125 33.20 -28.90 -42.57
CA ASP A 125 33.32 -29.90 -41.51
C ASP A 125 32.13 -29.82 -40.55
N LEU A 126 31.69 -28.61 -40.18
CA LEU A 126 30.47 -28.38 -39.39
C LEU A 126 29.25 -29.00 -40.08
N LEU A 127 29.06 -28.77 -41.39
CA LEU A 127 27.96 -29.36 -42.16
C LEU A 127 27.97 -30.90 -42.17
N LYS A 128 29.16 -31.53 -42.19
CA LYS A 128 29.29 -32.99 -42.22
C LYS A 128 29.08 -33.66 -40.86
N LYS A 129 29.38 -32.96 -39.77
CA LYS A 129 29.39 -33.51 -38.40
C LYS A 129 28.52 -32.73 -37.43
N LEU A 130 27.55 -31.98 -37.95
CA LEU A 130 26.69 -31.09 -37.16
C LEU A 130 26.10 -31.80 -35.94
N GLU A 131 25.45 -32.95 -36.14
CA GLU A 131 24.81 -33.71 -35.07
C GLU A 131 25.79 -34.11 -33.95
N VAL A 132 27.01 -34.52 -34.31
CA VAL A 132 28.02 -35.03 -33.39
C VAL A 132 28.65 -33.88 -32.62
N ASP A 133 29.14 -32.87 -33.32
CA ASP A 133 29.91 -31.77 -32.74
C ASP A 133 28.99 -30.82 -31.93
N TYR A 134 27.77 -30.59 -32.42
CA TYR A 134 26.76 -29.82 -31.68
C TYR A 134 26.37 -30.52 -30.38
N THR A 135 26.01 -31.81 -30.44
CA THR A 135 25.61 -32.57 -29.24
C THR A 135 26.76 -32.71 -28.23
N ALA A 136 28.01 -32.85 -28.70
CA ALA A 136 29.19 -32.82 -27.85
C ALA A 136 29.35 -31.47 -27.13
N THR A 137 29.14 -30.36 -27.82
CA THR A 137 29.19 -28.99 -27.24
C THR A 137 28.11 -28.80 -26.16
N VAL A 138 26.87 -29.24 -26.42
CA VAL A 138 25.79 -29.20 -25.42
C VAL A 138 26.12 -30.10 -24.23
N ARG A 139 26.78 -31.25 -24.45
CA ARG A 139 27.21 -32.14 -23.37
C ARG A 139 28.25 -31.49 -22.46
N GLN A 140 29.26 -30.86 -23.05
CA GLN A 140 30.25 -30.11 -22.29
C GLN A 140 29.60 -29.02 -21.42
N TYR A 141 28.58 -28.31 -21.93
CA TYR A 141 27.85 -27.31 -21.15
C TYR A 141 27.27 -27.89 -19.86
N TRP A 142 26.59 -29.04 -19.93
CA TRP A 142 25.97 -29.67 -18.76
C TRP A 142 26.96 -30.34 -17.81
N GLU A 143 28.10 -30.82 -18.33
CA GLU A 143 29.18 -31.46 -17.58
C GLU A 143 30.19 -30.47 -16.98
N ASN A 144 30.14 -29.19 -17.36
CA ASN A 144 31.08 -28.18 -16.88
C ASN A 144 30.88 -27.85 -15.39
N PRO A 145 31.91 -27.99 -14.53
CA PRO A 145 31.83 -27.75 -13.08
C PRO A 145 31.85 -26.27 -12.65
N THR A 146 31.88 -25.29 -13.57
CA THR A 146 31.89 -23.86 -13.19
C THR A 146 30.51 -23.30 -12.86
N VAL A 147 30.06 -23.47 -11.61
CA VAL A 147 29.12 -22.53 -10.98
C VAL A 147 29.78 -21.95 -9.72
N GLN A 148 30.41 -20.77 -9.84
CA GLN A 148 30.93 -20.02 -8.70
C GLN A 148 29.89 -19.02 -8.14
N LYS A 149 29.65 -19.17 -6.83
CA LYS A 149 29.37 -18.17 -5.79
C LYS A 149 28.28 -17.09 -6.06
N THR A 150 27.07 -17.41 -5.63
CA THR A 150 26.27 -16.52 -4.78
C THR A 150 25.97 -17.28 -3.50
N SER A 151 26.43 -16.75 -2.37
CA SER A 151 26.24 -17.22 -0.98
C SER A 151 25.31 -18.44 -0.79
N GLY A 152 25.88 -19.65 -0.67
CA GLY A 152 25.13 -20.85 -0.31
C GLY A 152 25.81 -22.18 -0.65
N ALA A 153 26.50 -22.76 0.35
CA ALA A 153 26.68 -24.19 0.68
C ALA A 153 26.77 -25.32 -0.38
N TYR A 154 27.06 -25.10 -1.66
CA TYR A 154 27.28 -26.21 -2.60
C TYR A 154 28.73 -26.30 -3.12
N PRO A 155 29.33 -27.52 -3.18
CA PRO A 155 30.65 -27.75 -3.79
C PRO A 155 30.61 -27.48 -5.31
N GLN A 156 31.76 -27.58 -6.01
CA GLN A 156 31.84 -27.44 -7.47
C GLN A 156 31.08 -28.57 -8.18
N LEU A 157 29.76 -28.44 -8.26
CA LEU A 157 28.86 -29.35 -8.95
C LEU A 157 28.85 -29.04 -10.46
N THR A 158 28.65 -30.06 -11.28
CA THR A 158 28.28 -29.86 -12.69
C THR A 158 26.91 -29.18 -12.78
N ARG A 159 26.62 -28.47 -13.88
CA ARG A 159 25.30 -27.84 -14.09
C ARG A 159 24.15 -28.84 -14.01
N LYS A 160 24.39 -30.06 -14.51
CA LYS A 160 23.49 -31.20 -14.40
C LYS A 160 23.15 -31.54 -12.93
N SER A 161 24.17 -31.72 -12.09
CA SER A 161 23.98 -31.99 -10.66
C SER A 161 23.31 -30.80 -9.94
N ALA A 162 23.65 -29.57 -10.31
CA ALA A 162 23.01 -28.37 -9.76
C ALA A 162 21.50 -28.32 -10.06
N LEU A 163 21.09 -28.68 -11.29
CA LEU A 163 19.67 -28.78 -11.65
C LEU A 163 18.95 -29.85 -10.81
N GLY A 164 19.60 -30.98 -10.54
CA GLY A 164 19.05 -32.03 -9.65
C GLY A 164 18.82 -31.54 -8.22
N VAL A 165 19.73 -30.72 -7.69
CA VAL A 165 19.56 -30.06 -6.38
C VAL A 165 18.38 -29.08 -6.39
N LEU A 166 18.22 -28.28 -7.45
CA LEU A 166 17.12 -27.33 -7.57
C LEU A 166 15.76 -28.04 -7.62
N GLU A 167 15.63 -29.14 -8.36
CA GLU A 167 14.42 -29.96 -8.37
C GLU A 167 14.13 -30.59 -7.00
N ALA A 168 15.15 -31.08 -6.31
CA ALA A 168 15.01 -31.63 -4.96
C ALA A 168 14.52 -30.58 -3.96
N ASN A 169 15.02 -29.35 -4.05
CA ASN A 169 14.58 -28.24 -3.21
C ASN A 169 13.13 -27.87 -3.49
N LEU A 170 12.73 -27.80 -4.77
CA LEU A 170 11.33 -27.56 -5.14
C LEU A 170 10.41 -28.65 -4.58
N PHE A 171 10.82 -29.93 -4.67
CA PHE A 171 10.07 -31.04 -4.10
C PHE A 171 9.87 -30.90 -2.57
N ILE A 172 10.92 -30.52 -1.83
CA ILE A 172 10.82 -30.30 -0.39
C ILE A 172 9.83 -29.17 -0.08
N SER A 173 9.95 -28.03 -0.78
CA SER A 173 9.04 -26.91 -0.57
C SER A 173 7.58 -27.29 -0.90
N GLU A 174 7.36 -28.10 -1.95
CA GLU A 174 6.03 -28.63 -2.29
C GLU A 174 5.51 -29.57 -1.20
N LEU A 175 6.33 -30.48 -0.67
CA LEU A 175 5.98 -31.40 0.41
C LEU A 175 5.62 -30.66 1.70
N GLU A 176 6.42 -29.65 2.09
CA GLU A 176 6.15 -28.80 3.25
C GLU A 176 4.83 -28.06 3.10
N ALA A 177 4.59 -27.45 1.93
CA ALA A 177 3.33 -26.77 1.67
C ALA A 177 2.13 -27.72 1.72
N LEU A 178 2.21 -28.91 1.12
CA LEU A 178 1.15 -29.92 1.21
C LEU A 178 0.91 -30.42 2.64
N THR A 179 1.95 -30.45 3.46
CA THR A 179 1.86 -30.82 4.88
C THR A 179 1.13 -29.73 5.68
N ILE A 180 1.48 -28.46 5.46
CA ILE A 180 0.82 -27.30 6.09
C ILE A 180 -0.67 -27.25 5.70
N GLN A 181 -0.98 -27.58 4.44
CA GLN A 181 -2.36 -27.64 3.94
C GLN A 181 -3.16 -28.87 4.40
N GLY A 182 -2.53 -29.80 5.14
CA GLY A 182 -3.18 -31.02 5.64
C GLY A 182 -3.51 -32.06 4.58
N VAL A 183 -3.01 -31.91 3.34
CA VAL A 183 -3.14 -32.92 2.28
C VAL A 183 -2.28 -34.15 2.59
N ILE A 184 -1.09 -33.91 3.14
CA ILE A 184 -0.17 -34.93 3.65
C ILE A 184 -0.08 -34.77 5.17
N THR A 185 -0.18 -35.86 5.93
CA THR A 185 -0.05 -35.78 7.39
C THR A 185 1.40 -35.54 7.80
N GLN A 186 1.63 -34.94 8.97
CA GLN A 186 2.98 -34.71 9.49
C GLN A 186 3.80 -36.00 9.62
N GLN A 187 3.14 -37.13 9.93
CA GLN A 187 3.78 -38.45 9.97
C GLN A 187 4.21 -38.95 8.58
N GLN A 188 3.35 -38.80 7.57
CA GLN A 188 3.67 -39.16 6.18
C GLN A 188 4.81 -38.28 5.64
N SER A 189 4.76 -36.97 5.93
CA SER A 189 5.79 -36.01 5.53
C SER A 189 7.16 -36.36 6.13
N ALA A 190 7.20 -36.72 7.43
CA ALA A 190 8.42 -37.18 8.08
C ALA A 190 8.99 -38.45 7.42
N LEU A 191 8.13 -39.41 7.05
CA LEU A 191 8.54 -40.65 6.37
C LEU A 191 9.06 -40.40 4.94
N ILE A 192 8.41 -39.50 4.19
CA ILE A 192 8.87 -39.11 2.85
C ILE A 192 10.24 -38.44 2.96
N SER A 193 10.38 -37.51 3.90
CA SER A 193 11.63 -36.76 4.13
C SER A 193 12.79 -37.61 4.65
N THR A 194 12.55 -38.80 5.24
CA THR A 194 13.64 -39.75 5.58
C THR A 194 14.03 -40.65 4.42
N THR A 195 13.16 -40.83 3.43
CA THR A 195 13.38 -41.72 2.29
C THR A 195 13.88 -40.96 1.05
N VAL A 196 13.52 -39.68 0.92
CA VAL A 196 13.84 -38.82 -0.23
C VAL A 196 14.41 -37.49 0.28
N GLN A 197 15.70 -37.25 0.03
CA GLN A 197 16.40 -36.00 0.33
C GLN A 197 17.36 -35.62 -0.80
N PRO A 198 17.76 -34.33 -0.92
CA PRO A 198 18.83 -33.90 -1.80
C PRO A 198 20.08 -34.75 -1.54
N SER A 199 20.72 -35.24 -2.61
CA SER A 199 21.94 -36.06 -2.52
C SER A 199 21.77 -37.45 -1.87
N LEU A 200 20.57 -37.86 -1.41
CA LEU A 200 20.36 -39.15 -0.75
C LEU A 200 19.98 -40.24 -1.75
N THR A 201 20.66 -41.39 -1.65
CA THR A 201 20.26 -42.62 -2.32
C THR A 201 19.11 -43.28 -1.54
N GLY A 202 17.87 -42.99 -1.94
CA GLY A 202 16.67 -43.52 -1.29
C GLY A 202 16.27 -44.92 -1.75
N THR A 203 15.31 -45.54 -1.04
CA THR A 203 14.65 -46.80 -1.45
C THR A 203 13.25 -46.51 -2.02
N CYS A 204 13.20 -45.98 -3.24
CA CYS A 204 11.96 -45.73 -3.98
C CYS A 204 11.73 -46.79 -5.05
N TYR A 205 10.53 -46.79 -5.65
CA TYR A 205 10.18 -47.68 -6.75
C TYR A 205 9.92 -46.88 -8.04
N GLY A 206 10.64 -47.19 -9.10
CA GLY A 206 10.38 -46.64 -10.44
C GLY A 206 9.14 -47.29 -11.05
N VAL A 207 8.44 -46.56 -11.91
CA VAL A 207 7.25 -47.05 -12.63
C VAL A 207 7.67 -47.53 -14.01
N PHE A 208 7.42 -48.81 -14.32
CA PHE A 208 7.80 -49.45 -15.57
C PHE A 208 6.56 -49.94 -16.32
N ILE A 209 6.48 -49.65 -17.61
CA ILE A 209 5.33 -49.95 -18.46
C ILE A 209 5.76 -50.89 -19.59
N GLU A 210 4.95 -51.89 -19.89
CA GLU A 210 5.17 -52.80 -21.02
C GLU A 210 4.97 -52.10 -22.38
N GLY A 211 6.02 -52.11 -23.22
CA GLY A 211 5.99 -51.66 -24.62
C GLY A 211 5.70 -52.77 -25.63
N GLN A 212 5.68 -52.44 -26.93
CA GLN A 212 5.29 -53.33 -28.04
C GLN A 212 6.03 -54.68 -28.16
N ASN A 213 7.23 -54.81 -27.57
CA ASN A 213 8.07 -56.02 -27.64
C ASN A 213 8.15 -56.78 -26.30
N GLY A 214 7.25 -56.52 -25.36
CA GLY A 214 7.31 -57.07 -23.99
C GLY A 214 8.46 -56.50 -23.14
N LYS A 215 9.18 -55.49 -23.67
CA LYS A 215 10.20 -54.75 -22.93
C LYS A 215 9.53 -53.71 -22.03
N TYR A 216 10.02 -53.61 -20.80
CA TYR A 216 9.56 -52.61 -19.86
C TYR A 216 10.34 -51.30 -20.03
N ILE A 217 9.60 -50.21 -20.23
CA ILE A 217 10.13 -48.84 -20.33
C ILE A 217 9.84 -48.13 -19.01
N GLU A 218 10.88 -47.56 -18.39
CA GLU A 218 10.73 -46.81 -17.15
C GLU A 218 10.21 -45.39 -17.44
N GLN A 219 9.27 -44.91 -16.63
CA GLN A 219 8.85 -43.52 -16.65
C GLN A 219 9.89 -42.61 -16.01
N ASN A 220 10.43 -41.68 -16.79
CA ASN A 220 11.64 -40.92 -16.47
C ASN A 220 11.42 -39.80 -15.42
N ALA A 221 10.19 -39.60 -14.95
CA ALA A 221 9.84 -38.54 -14.00
C ALA A 221 8.76 -38.97 -12.99
N MET A 222 8.74 -40.25 -12.63
CA MET A 222 7.79 -40.81 -11.66
C MET A 222 8.48 -41.76 -10.69
N PHE A 223 8.08 -41.70 -9.43
CA PHE A 223 8.48 -42.69 -8.43
C PHE A 223 7.35 -42.95 -7.45
N VAL A 224 7.39 -44.13 -6.85
CA VAL A 224 6.44 -44.58 -5.83
C VAL A 224 7.17 -44.77 -4.52
N LEU A 225 6.59 -44.21 -3.46
CA LEU A 225 7.01 -44.35 -2.08
C LEU A 225 5.91 -45.03 -1.26
N PRO A 226 6.12 -46.26 -0.82
CA PRO A 226 5.26 -46.87 0.18
C PRO A 226 5.34 -46.16 1.54
N LEU A 227 4.18 -45.94 2.15
CA LEU A 227 4.02 -45.27 3.46
C LEU A 227 4.13 -46.24 4.65
N THR A 228 4.48 -47.48 4.37
CA THR A 228 4.80 -48.53 5.35
C THR A 228 6.15 -49.13 4.98
N THR A 229 6.91 -49.66 5.94
CA THR A 229 8.26 -50.19 5.71
C THR A 229 8.25 -51.33 4.69
N PRO A 230 8.82 -51.19 3.48
CA PRO A 230 8.73 -52.20 2.43
C PRO A 230 10.05 -52.95 2.29
N VAL A 231 9.98 -54.27 2.27
CA VAL A 231 11.15 -55.16 2.38
C VAL A 231 11.54 -55.80 1.03
N TYR A 232 10.86 -55.46 -0.08
CA TYR A 232 10.96 -56.23 -1.34
C TYR A 232 11.59 -55.46 -2.53
N GLU A 233 12.17 -56.19 -3.49
CA GLU A 233 12.76 -55.64 -4.74
C GLU A 233 11.70 -55.15 -5.75
N GLN A 234 10.44 -55.58 -5.59
CA GLN A 234 9.30 -55.14 -6.39
C GLN A 234 8.08 -54.93 -5.48
N LEU A 235 7.31 -53.86 -5.72
CA LEU A 235 5.98 -53.71 -5.11
C LEU A 235 4.96 -54.48 -5.96
N ILE A 236 4.26 -55.42 -5.33
CA ILE A 236 3.20 -56.21 -5.95
C ILE A 236 1.86 -55.52 -5.65
N PRO A 237 1.00 -55.28 -6.67
CA PRO A 237 -0.33 -54.73 -6.45
C PRO A 237 -1.15 -55.56 -5.44
N GLY A 238 -1.66 -54.90 -4.41
CA GLY A 238 -2.48 -55.50 -3.36
C GLY A 238 -3.37 -54.45 -2.69
N GLU A 239 -4.35 -54.89 -1.90
CA GLU A 239 -5.33 -54.00 -1.25
C GLU A 239 -4.82 -53.30 0.01
N GLN A 240 -3.69 -53.74 0.57
CA GLN A 240 -3.07 -53.17 1.75
C GLN A 240 -1.76 -52.46 1.43
N GLY A 241 -1.39 -51.47 2.25
CA GLY A 241 -0.16 -50.68 2.11
C GLY A 241 -0.41 -49.38 1.34
N ALA A 242 -0.63 -48.28 2.08
CA ALA A 242 -0.76 -46.97 1.48
C ALA A 242 0.55 -46.55 0.80
N VAL A 243 0.44 -45.86 -0.32
CA VAL A 243 1.60 -45.42 -1.12
C VAL A 243 1.41 -43.98 -1.58
N VAL A 244 2.52 -43.34 -1.90
CA VAL A 244 2.58 -42.02 -2.50
C VAL A 244 3.22 -42.15 -3.87
N LEU A 245 2.56 -41.59 -4.87
CA LEU A 245 3.11 -41.42 -6.21
C LEU A 245 3.60 -39.98 -6.34
N TYR A 246 4.84 -39.79 -6.76
CA TYR A 246 5.28 -38.52 -7.32
C TYR A 246 5.23 -38.60 -8.84
N CYS A 247 4.59 -37.61 -9.46
CA CYS A 247 4.64 -37.38 -10.91
C CYS A 247 5.05 -35.95 -11.18
N ALA A 248 5.97 -35.72 -12.13
CA ALA A 248 6.37 -34.36 -12.47
C ALA A 248 5.19 -33.44 -12.88
N ASN A 249 4.12 -33.95 -13.50
CA ASN A 249 2.97 -33.11 -13.86
C ASN A 249 1.99 -32.81 -12.71
N ARG A 250 1.89 -33.71 -11.73
CA ARG A 250 0.79 -33.74 -10.74
C ARG A 250 1.27 -33.63 -9.28
N GLY A 251 2.58 -33.71 -9.07
CA GLY A 251 3.18 -33.69 -7.74
C GLY A 251 2.94 -34.97 -6.97
N LEU A 252 2.75 -34.81 -5.65
CA LEU A 252 2.54 -35.90 -4.71
C LEU A 252 1.06 -36.26 -4.61
N GLU A 253 0.74 -37.52 -4.88
CA GLU A 253 -0.60 -38.09 -4.79
C GLU A 253 -0.60 -39.26 -3.79
N VAL A 254 -1.53 -39.26 -2.84
CA VAL A 254 -1.67 -40.30 -1.81
C VAL A 254 -2.71 -41.33 -2.25
N PHE A 255 -2.35 -42.61 -2.22
CA PHE A 255 -3.23 -43.73 -2.52
C PHE A 255 -3.35 -44.65 -1.31
N SER A 256 -4.57 -45.15 -1.04
CA SER A 256 -4.80 -46.04 0.09
C SER A 256 -4.20 -47.44 -0.10
N SER A 257 -3.85 -47.83 -1.34
CA SER A 257 -3.23 -49.12 -1.67
C SER A 257 -2.50 -49.09 -3.02
N ILE A 258 -1.56 -50.03 -3.23
CA ILE A 258 -0.86 -50.21 -4.52
C ILE A 258 -1.84 -50.59 -5.63
N TRP A 259 -2.87 -51.39 -5.34
CA TRP A 259 -3.90 -51.72 -6.31
C TRP A 259 -4.65 -50.47 -6.83
N LYS A 260 -5.03 -49.53 -5.95
CA LYS A 260 -5.68 -48.29 -6.37
C LYS A 260 -4.76 -47.39 -7.19
N LEU A 261 -3.46 -47.38 -6.86
CA LEU A 261 -2.46 -46.70 -7.66
C LEU A 261 -2.40 -47.29 -9.07
N GLU A 262 -2.31 -48.61 -9.21
CA GLU A 262 -2.27 -49.29 -10.51
C GLU A 262 -3.53 -48.98 -11.35
N GLN A 263 -4.72 -49.06 -10.76
CA GLN A 263 -5.97 -48.71 -11.46
C GLN A 263 -5.99 -47.25 -11.91
N ALA A 264 -5.48 -46.32 -11.10
CA ALA A 264 -5.37 -44.92 -11.47
C ALA A 264 -4.39 -44.72 -12.65
N LEU A 265 -3.28 -45.45 -12.68
CA LEU A 265 -2.31 -45.40 -13.78
C LEU A 265 -2.87 -46.01 -15.07
N LEU A 266 -3.56 -47.16 -15.00
CA LEU A 266 -4.21 -47.78 -16.15
C LEU A 266 -5.31 -46.88 -16.74
N SER A 267 -6.11 -46.24 -15.88
CA SER A 267 -7.12 -45.26 -16.30
C SER A 267 -6.48 -44.07 -17.06
N ARG A 268 -5.34 -43.56 -16.59
CA ARG A 268 -4.57 -42.49 -17.27
C ARG A 268 -4.00 -42.95 -18.62
N LEU A 269 -3.73 -44.22 -18.82
CA LEU A 269 -3.27 -44.75 -20.11
C LEU A 269 -4.42 -45.03 -21.09
N GLY A 270 -5.68 -44.96 -20.64
CA GLY A 270 -6.86 -45.35 -21.42
C GLY A 270 -7.48 -44.28 -22.33
N SER A 271 -7.08 -43.01 -22.24
CA SER A 271 -7.56 -41.92 -23.12
C SER A 271 -6.40 -41.25 -23.88
N SER A 272 -6.61 -40.79 -25.12
CA SER A 272 -5.50 -40.22 -25.91
C SER A 272 -4.91 -38.96 -25.27
N GLU A 273 -5.73 -38.15 -24.61
CA GLU A 273 -5.32 -36.91 -23.93
C GLU A 273 -4.48 -37.18 -22.68
N THR A 274 -4.86 -38.17 -21.87
CA THR A 274 -4.09 -38.56 -20.67
C THR A 274 -2.88 -39.44 -20.99
N GLN A 275 -2.91 -40.14 -22.13
CA GLN A 275 -1.78 -40.91 -22.62
C GLN A 275 -0.63 -39.98 -23.04
N GLU A 276 -0.91 -38.89 -23.76
CA GLU A 276 0.11 -37.90 -24.14
C GLU A 276 0.76 -37.26 -22.90
N GLU A 277 -0.02 -36.93 -21.86
CA GLU A 277 0.46 -36.46 -20.55
C GLU A 277 1.48 -37.43 -19.92
N PHE A 278 1.27 -38.72 -20.12
CA PHE A 278 2.08 -39.80 -19.54
C PHE A 278 3.32 -40.13 -20.38
N LEU A 279 3.26 -39.95 -21.70
CA LEU A 279 4.32 -40.31 -22.64
C LEU A 279 5.30 -39.15 -22.93
N GLN A 280 4.94 -37.91 -22.60
CA GLN A 280 5.77 -36.73 -22.88
C GLN A 280 7.16 -36.76 -22.21
N THR A 281 7.37 -37.59 -21.19
CA THR A 281 8.68 -37.70 -20.49
C THR A 281 9.62 -38.74 -21.10
N LEU A 282 9.15 -39.46 -22.13
CA LEU A 282 9.91 -40.45 -22.89
C LEU A 282 10.45 -39.83 -24.19
N SER A 283 11.57 -40.37 -24.69
CA SER A 283 12.16 -39.95 -25.97
C SER A 283 11.25 -40.25 -27.15
N LEU A 284 11.40 -39.52 -28.27
CA LEU A 284 10.60 -39.76 -29.47
C LEU A 284 10.65 -41.21 -29.95
N SER A 285 11.81 -41.87 -29.82
CA SER A 285 12.00 -43.29 -30.16
C SER A 285 11.26 -44.26 -29.23
N GLU A 286 11.01 -43.87 -27.98
CA GLU A 286 10.33 -44.71 -26.98
C GLU A 286 8.80 -44.53 -26.97
N ARG A 287 8.29 -43.49 -27.62
CA ARG A 287 6.84 -43.22 -27.73
C ARG A 287 6.13 -44.13 -28.74
N VAL A 288 6.85 -44.96 -29.49
CA VAL A 288 6.29 -45.85 -30.50
C VAL A 288 5.54 -47.01 -29.83
N GLY A 289 4.22 -46.85 -29.71
CA GLY A 289 3.22 -47.89 -29.44
C GLY A 289 3.36 -48.67 -28.13
N PHE A 290 2.48 -48.40 -27.17
CA PHE A 290 2.30 -49.23 -25.97
C PHE A 290 1.31 -50.37 -26.25
N ALA A 291 1.37 -51.45 -25.48
CA ALA A 291 0.39 -52.54 -25.57
C ALA A 291 -1.03 -52.03 -25.30
N TYR A 292 -2.06 -52.71 -25.85
CA TYR A 292 -3.47 -52.32 -25.72
C TYR A 292 -3.96 -52.27 -24.25
N VAL A 293 -3.37 -53.10 -23.38
CA VAL A 293 -3.48 -53.02 -21.92
C VAL A 293 -2.08 -53.29 -21.34
N PRO A 294 -1.27 -52.27 -21.06
CA PRO A 294 0.11 -52.49 -20.68
C PRO A 294 0.21 -52.97 -19.22
N ALA A 295 1.05 -53.99 -18.97
CA ALA A 295 1.39 -54.35 -17.60
C ALA A 295 2.26 -53.26 -16.95
N ILE A 296 1.99 -52.93 -15.69
CA ILE A 296 2.78 -51.96 -14.90
C ILE A 296 3.58 -52.70 -13.83
N ARG A 297 4.87 -52.38 -13.71
CA ARG A 297 5.74 -52.91 -12.64
C ARG A 297 6.36 -51.77 -11.83
N PHE A 298 6.48 -51.99 -10.53
CA PHE A 298 7.09 -51.05 -9.59
C PHE A 298 8.40 -51.64 -9.06
N LEU A 299 9.53 -51.28 -9.65
CA LEU A 299 10.84 -51.88 -9.34
C LEU A 299 11.69 -50.97 -8.47
N LYS A 300 12.39 -51.53 -7.47
CA LYS A 300 13.22 -50.77 -6.54
C LYS A 300 14.38 -50.09 -7.27
N VAL A 301 14.57 -48.80 -7.00
CA VAL A 301 15.63 -47.98 -7.56
C VAL A 301 16.64 -47.65 -6.46
N ARG A 302 17.94 -47.85 -6.75
CA ARG A 302 19.06 -47.56 -5.84
C ARG A 302 19.94 -46.47 -6.43
N ALA A 303 19.41 -45.25 -6.55
CA ALA A 303 20.12 -44.09 -7.07
C ALA A 303 19.62 -42.82 -6.37
N ASN A 304 20.36 -41.72 -6.51
CA ASN A 304 19.81 -40.41 -6.23
C ASN A 304 18.64 -40.14 -7.20
N LEU A 305 17.46 -39.85 -6.66
CA LEU A 305 16.23 -39.72 -7.41
C LEU A 305 16.25 -38.56 -8.42
N PHE A 306 16.59 -37.36 -7.95
CA PHE A 306 16.53 -36.15 -8.77
C PHE A 306 17.70 -36.07 -9.75
N GLU A 307 18.88 -36.54 -9.37
CA GLU A 307 19.98 -36.72 -10.33
C GLU A 307 19.59 -37.73 -11.41
N ARG A 308 19.01 -38.89 -11.06
CA ARG A 308 18.52 -39.88 -12.05
C ARG A 308 17.50 -39.27 -13.01
N PHE A 309 16.59 -38.42 -12.53
CA PHE A 309 15.59 -37.74 -13.37
C PHE A 309 16.22 -36.75 -14.33
N VAL A 310 17.12 -35.90 -13.82
CA VAL A 310 17.85 -34.93 -14.66
C VAL A 310 18.73 -35.66 -15.67
N ASP A 311 19.43 -36.72 -15.25
CA ASP A 311 20.26 -37.58 -16.10
C ASP A 311 19.46 -38.12 -17.29
N LYS A 312 18.31 -38.73 -17.02
CA LYS A 312 17.44 -39.27 -18.06
C LYS A 312 16.88 -38.20 -18.96
N ARG A 313 16.44 -37.06 -18.41
CA ARG A 313 15.90 -35.96 -19.22
C ARG A 313 16.96 -35.36 -20.15
N ILE A 314 18.18 -35.19 -19.66
CA ILE A 314 19.31 -34.72 -20.47
C ILE A 314 19.68 -35.75 -21.54
N GLN A 315 19.61 -37.06 -21.24
CA GLN A 315 19.80 -38.10 -22.27
C GLN A 315 18.71 -38.04 -23.35
N THR A 316 17.44 -37.88 -22.97
CA THR A 316 16.33 -37.67 -23.91
C THR A 316 16.57 -36.44 -24.77
N MET A 317 16.95 -35.32 -24.16
CA MET A 317 17.29 -34.09 -24.88
C MET A 317 18.41 -34.32 -25.90
N TYR A 318 19.50 -35.02 -25.55
CA TYR A 318 20.55 -35.35 -26.52
C TYR A 318 20.04 -36.19 -27.69
N SER A 319 19.20 -37.18 -27.40
CA SER A 319 18.61 -38.05 -28.44
C SER A 319 17.70 -37.26 -29.37
N ASP A 320 16.84 -36.39 -28.84
CA ASP A 320 15.91 -35.58 -29.62
C ASP A 320 16.66 -34.54 -30.48
N ILE A 321 17.66 -33.86 -29.90
CA ILE A 321 18.54 -32.94 -30.65
C ILE A 321 19.21 -33.67 -31.82
N THR A 322 19.76 -34.87 -31.58
CA THR A 322 20.43 -35.67 -32.62
C THR A 322 19.45 -35.98 -33.75
N GLY A 323 18.24 -36.47 -33.41
CA GLY A 323 17.21 -36.79 -34.41
C GLY A 323 16.75 -35.59 -35.23
N TYR A 324 16.62 -34.40 -34.63
CA TYR A 324 16.31 -33.18 -35.38
C TYR A 324 17.46 -32.73 -36.28
N LEU A 325 18.70 -32.77 -35.80
CA LEU A 325 19.87 -32.35 -36.57
C LEU A 325 20.18 -33.28 -37.76
N GLU A 326 19.90 -34.58 -37.64
CA GLU A 326 20.00 -35.55 -38.75
C GLU A 326 19.13 -35.16 -39.96
N SER A 327 18.12 -34.31 -39.77
CA SER A 327 17.24 -33.85 -40.85
C SER A 327 17.72 -32.59 -41.58
N VAL A 328 18.74 -31.90 -41.07
CA VAL A 328 19.30 -30.68 -41.66
C VAL A 328 19.93 -31.01 -43.01
N GLY A 329 19.56 -30.23 -44.04
CA GLY A 329 20.12 -30.37 -45.40
C GLY A 329 19.52 -31.52 -46.23
N LYS A 330 18.54 -32.27 -45.70
CA LYS A 330 17.79 -33.27 -46.48
C LYS A 330 16.74 -32.58 -47.38
N PRO A 331 16.44 -33.11 -48.59
CA PRO A 331 15.41 -32.56 -49.47
C PRO A 331 14.04 -32.50 -48.76
N GLY A 332 13.42 -31.32 -48.70
CA GLY A 332 12.11 -31.10 -48.07
C GLY A 332 12.16 -30.77 -46.57
N SER A 333 13.34 -30.63 -45.97
CA SER A 333 13.50 -30.13 -44.59
C SER A 333 13.34 -28.60 -44.52
N GLU A 334 12.68 -28.11 -43.47
CA GLU A 334 12.57 -26.68 -43.17
C GLU A 334 13.52 -26.33 -42.03
N PHE A 335 14.63 -25.67 -42.34
CA PHE A 335 15.69 -25.34 -41.37
C PHE A 335 15.16 -24.60 -40.14
N ASP A 336 14.30 -23.59 -40.34
CA ASP A 336 13.74 -22.80 -39.23
C ASP A 336 12.91 -23.67 -38.28
N LYS A 337 12.14 -24.64 -38.79
CA LYS A 337 11.40 -25.60 -37.95
C LYS A 337 12.34 -26.51 -37.15
N ILE A 338 13.47 -26.92 -37.74
CA ILE A 338 14.48 -27.74 -37.07
C ILE A 338 15.14 -26.95 -35.94
N VAL A 339 15.56 -25.71 -36.20
CA VAL A 339 16.16 -24.83 -35.19
C VAL A 339 15.19 -24.66 -34.02
N VAL A 340 13.93 -24.32 -34.29
CA VAL A 340 12.89 -24.18 -33.25
C VAL A 340 12.73 -25.48 -32.45
N ALA A 341 12.71 -26.65 -33.10
CA ALA A 341 12.60 -27.93 -32.43
C ALA A 341 13.82 -28.27 -31.55
N VAL A 342 15.04 -27.96 -32.02
CA VAL A 342 16.29 -28.13 -31.26
C VAL A 342 16.32 -27.20 -30.05
N GLU A 343 15.98 -25.92 -30.20
CA GLU A 343 15.94 -24.97 -29.09
C GLU A 343 14.83 -25.31 -28.08
N ALA A 344 13.68 -25.80 -28.56
CA ALA A 344 12.63 -26.32 -27.70
C ALA A 344 13.08 -27.56 -26.91
N ALA A 345 13.84 -28.48 -27.52
CA ALA A 345 14.41 -29.61 -26.79
C ALA A 345 15.47 -29.16 -25.76
N GLN A 346 16.39 -28.28 -26.16
CA GLN A 346 17.49 -27.78 -25.32
C GLN A 346 17.01 -27.01 -24.09
N SER A 347 15.99 -26.17 -24.24
CA SER A 347 15.49 -25.31 -23.17
C SER A 347 14.75 -26.06 -22.06
N LEU A 348 14.53 -27.38 -22.20
CA LEU A 348 13.81 -28.24 -21.24
C LEU A 348 12.49 -27.60 -20.75
N PRO A 349 11.62 -27.09 -21.65
CA PRO A 349 10.49 -26.24 -21.30
C PRO A 349 9.47 -26.95 -20.40
N ASP A 350 9.41 -28.28 -20.49
CA ASP A 350 8.51 -29.09 -19.70
C ASP A 350 8.82 -29.02 -18.22
N LEU A 351 10.07 -28.83 -17.79
CA LEU A 351 10.38 -28.73 -16.37
C LEU A 351 9.65 -27.53 -15.73
N ASN A 352 9.76 -26.35 -16.35
CA ASN A 352 9.07 -25.14 -15.89
C ASN A 352 7.55 -25.28 -16.02
N ARG A 353 7.07 -25.82 -17.15
CA ARG A 353 5.63 -26.01 -17.40
C ARG A 353 4.99 -26.91 -16.33
N GLN A 354 5.62 -28.04 -16.06
CA GLN A 354 5.18 -29.04 -15.09
C GLN A 354 5.25 -28.51 -13.66
N ALA A 355 6.35 -27.85 -13.29
CA ALA A 355 6.50 -27.20 -11.99
C ALA A 355 5.44 -26.13 -11.75
N ARG A 356 5.17 -25.27 -12.74
CA ARG A 356 4.08 -24.27 -12.67
C ARG A 356 2.72 -24.94 -12.51
N LYS A 357 2.44 -26.02 -13.26
CA LYS A 357 1.20 -26.79 -13.12
C LYS A 357 1.00 -27.33 -11.70
N ARG A 358 2.05 -27.87 -11.08
CA ARG A 358 2.00 -28.33 -9.67
C ARG A 358 1.82 -27.19 -8.69
N GLN A 359 2.53 -26.09 -8.86
CA GLN A 359 2.36 -24.88 -8.04
C GLN A 359 0.91 -24.38 -8.11
N VAL A 360 0.31 -24.37 -9.29
CA VAL A 360 -1.10 -23.98 -9.47
C VAL A 360 -2.04 -24.93 -8.75
N GLN A 361 -1.80 -26.24 -8.81
CA GLN A 361 -2.59 -27.22 -8.06
C GLN A 361 -2.47 -26.99 -6.54
N LEU A 362 -1.26 -26.75 -6.05
CA LEU A 362 -1.02 -26.44 -4.65
C LEU A 362 -1.76 -25.17 -4.23
N ILE A 363 -1.70 -24.10 -5.01
CA ILE A 363 -2.41 -22.87 -4.66
C ILE A 363 -3.93 -23.05 -4.75
N LYS A 364 -4.45 -23.83 -5.69
CA LYS A 364 -5.88 -24.23 -5.67
C LYS A 364 -6.28 -24.91 -4.36
N HIS A 365 -5.42 -25.76 -3.81
CA HIS A 365 -5.66 -26.37 -2.49
C HIS A 365 -5.64 -25.33 -1.38
N VAL A 366 -4.66 -24.40 -1.40
CA VAL A 366 -4.61 -23.29 -0.44
C VAL A 366 -5.85 -22.41 -0.51
N GLU A 367 -6.28 -22.03 -1.71
CA GLU A 367 -7.47 -21.20 -1.93
C GLU A 367 -8.72 -21.89 -1.39
N ARG A 368 -8.92 -23.17 -1.73
CA ARG A 368 -10.05 -23.96 -1.20
C ARG A 368 -10.01 -24.09 0.32
N ASN A 369 -8.83 -24.23 0.91
CA ASN A 369 -8.66 -24.24 2.36
C ASN A 369 -8.88 -22.85 2.99
N ALA A 370 -8.57 -21.78 2.27
CA ALA A 370 -8.80 -20.40 2.68
C ALA A 370 -10.27 -19.96 2.50
N TRP A 371 -11.07 -20.71 1.75
CA TRP A 371 -12.47 -20.37 1.53
C TRP A 371 -13.24 -20.24 2.85
N PRO A 372 -14.13 -19.24 2.93
CA PRO A 372 -15.01 -19.10 4.08
C PRO A 372 -15.93 -20.31 4.19
N GLN A 373 -16.38 -20.60 5.41
CA GLN A 373 -17.15 -21.81 5.70
C GLN A 373 -18.42 -21.93 4.83
N TRP A 374 -19.10 -20.82 4.55
CA TRP A 374 -20.29 -20.80 3.71
C TRP A 374 -20.02 -21.31 2.28
N LEU A 375 -18.84 -21.01 1.71
CA LEU A 375 -18.45 -21.45 0.37
C LEU A 375 -18.02 -22.92 0.38
N LYS A 376 -17.31 -23.38 1.42
CA LYS A 376 -16.97 -24.80 1.60
C LYS A 376 -18.20 -25.70 1.78
N SER A 377 -19.26 -25.16 2.40
CA SER A 377 -20.47 -25.91 2.72
C SER A 377 -21.52 -25.94 1.60
N THR A 378 -21.32 -25.21 0.50
CA THR A 378 -22.24 -25.20 -0.64
C THR A 378 -21.94 -26.36 -1.61
N SER A 379 -22.84 -26.61 -2.56
CA SER A 379 -22.65 -27.66 -3.57
C SER A 379 -21.44 -27.40 -4.48
N ASP A 380 -20.83 -28.46 -5.00
CA ASP A 380 -19.70 -28.37 -5.93
C ASP A 380 -20.03 -27.48 -7.15
N VAL A 381 -21.27 -27.57 -7.67
CA VAL A 381 -21.75 -26.70 -8.75
C VAL A 381 -21.70 -25.22 -8.39
N ASN A 382 -22.12 -24.85 -7.17
CA ASN A 382 -22.06 -23.45 -6.72
C ASN A 382 -20.62 -22.99 -6.48
N GLN A 383 -19.73 -23.89 -6.03
CA GLN A 383 -18.30 -23.61 -5.90
C GLN A 383 -17.67 -23.36 -7.28
N GLU A 384 -18.01 -24.17 -8.29
CA GLU A 384 -17.55 -24.00 -9.67
C GLU A 384 -18.03 -22.68 -10.28
N VAL A 385 -19.31 -22.32 -10.08
CA VAL A 385 -19.85 -21.02 -10.53
C VAL A 385 -19.11 -19.86 -9.86
N TYR A 386 -18.85 -19.94 -8.55
CA TYR A 386 -18.11 -18.91 -7.83
C TYR A 386 -16.70 -18.72 -8.40
N VAL A 387 -15.98 -19.82 -8.62
CA VAL A 387 -14.62 -19.80 -9.21
C VAL A 387 -14.64 -19.25 -10.63
N SER A 388 -15.65 -19.61 -11.43
CA SER A 388 -15.82 -19.07 -12.79
C SER A 388 -16.02 -17.56 -12.79
N LEU A 389 -16.91 -17.05 -11.93
CA LEU A 389 -17.16 -15.61 -11.79
C LEU A 389 -15.92 -14.86 -11.29
N GLN A 390 -15.13 -15.47 -10.40
CA GLN A 390 -13.87 -14.91 -9.94
C GLN A 390 -12.84 -14.84 -11.07
N LYS A 391 -12.78 -15.87 -11.92
CA LYS A 391 -11.93 -15.89 -13.11
C LYS A 391 -12.31 -14.79 -14.10
N GLU A 392 -13.60 -14.67 -14.42
CA GLU A 392 -14.09 -13.63 -15.33
C GLU A 392 -13.82 -12.21 -14.81
N LEU A 393 -13.96 -11.98 -13.50
CA LEU A 393 -13.61 -10.70 -12.88
C LEU A 393 -12.13 -10.39 -13.07
N LEU A 394 -11.25 -11.36 -12.79
CA LEU A 394 -9.82 -11.11 -12.95
C LEU A 394 -9.42 -10.86 -14.40
N GLU A 395 -9.97 -11.60 -15.35
CA GLU A 395 -9.72 -11.36 -16.79
C GLU A 395 -10.11 -9.93 -17.18
N ALA A 396 -11.24 -9.43 -16.68
CA ALA A 396 -11.65 -8.05 -16.87
C ALA A 396 -10.69 -7.04 -16.20
N GLU A 397 -10.20 -7.32 -14.99
CA GLU A 397 -9.24 -6.47 -14.27
C GLU A 397 -7.86 -6.45 -14.96
N VAL A 398 -7.39 -7.58 -15.49
CA VAL A 398 -6.16 -7.68 -16.28
C VAL A 398 -6.30 -6.86 -17.56
N LYS A 399 -7.40 -7.03 -18.30
CA LYS A 399 -7.67 -6.22 -19.50
C LYS A 399 -7.71 -4.73 -19.18
N LEU A 400 -8.41 -4.34 -18.10
CA LEU A 400 -8.43 -2.95 -17.65
C LEU A 400 -7.02 -2.42 -17.40
N HIS A 401 -6.17 -3.21 -16.75
CA HIS A 401 -4.78 -2.81 -16.54
C HIS A 401 -4.02 -2.61 -17.86
N GLU A 402 -4.11 -3.57 -18.78
CA GLU A 402 -3.45 -3.52 -20.08
C GLU A 402 -3.80 -2.23 -20.83
N VAL A 403 -5.10 -1.89 -20.89
CA VAL A 403 -5.58 -0.68 -21.60
C VAL A 403 -5.29 0.61 -20.84
N THR A 404 -5.05 0.55 -19.52
CA THR A 404 -4.64 1.74 -18.75
C THR A 404 -3.19 2.13 -18.95
N HIS A 405 -2.33 1.24 -19.46
CA HIS A 405 -0.90 1.46 -19.68
C HIS A 405 -0.20 2.17 -18.49
N GLY A 406 -0.54 1.77 -17.26
CA GLY A 406 -0.02 2.33 -16.00
C GLY A 406 -0.35 3.80 -15.73
N VAL A 407 -1.40 4.35 -16.33
CA VAL A 407 -1.94 5.70 -16.02
C VAL A 407 -3.11 5.61 -15.01
N ALA A 408 -3.39 4.43 -14.47
CA ALA A 408 -4.48 4.20 -13.51
C ALA A 408 -4.29 4.97 -12.18
N SER A 409 -3.04 5.26 -11.77
CA SER A 409 -2.72 6.02 -10.57
C SER A 409 -1.50 6.94 -10.76
N LEU A 410 -1.35 7.97 -9.93
CA LEU A 410 -0.18 8.84 -9.94
C LEU A 410 1.13 8.06 -9.70
N LYS A 411 1.07 7.02 -8.86
CA LYS A 411 2.25 6.19 -8.57
C LYS A 411 2.65 5.38 -9.79
N ASP A 412 1.69 4.74 -10.46
CA ASP A 412 1.97 3.93 -11.65
C ASP A 412 2.49 4.80 -12.80
N TYR A 413 1.89 5.98 -12.97
CA TYR A 413 2.32 6.95 -13.97
C TYR A 413 3.74 7.46 -13.69
N ALA A 414 4.02 7.80 -12.43
CA ALA A 414 5.37 8.19 -12.02
C ALA A 414 6.38 7.05 -12.22
N ARG A 415 6.01 5.81 -11.88
CA ARG A 415 6.86 4.63 -12.08
C ARG A 415 7.23 4.50 -13.56
N LEU A 416 6.25 4.51 -14.46
CA LEU A 416 6.49 4.41 -15.90
C LEU A 416 7.33 5.56 -16.44
N ALA A 417 6.98 6.81 -16.10
CA ALA A 417 7.71 7.97 -16.57
C ALA A 417 9.19 7.96 -16.09
N VAL A 418 9.44 7.49 -14.88
CA VAL A 418 10.79 7.37 -14.33
C VAL A 418 11.53 6.19 -14.95
N GLU A 419 10.89 5.04 -15.11
CA GLU A 419 11.45 3.85 -15.77
C GLU A 419 11.89 4.18 -17.20
N ASP A 420 11.04 4.86 -17.97
CA ASP A 420 11.35 5.34 -19.32
C ASP A 420 12.51 6.33 -19.33
N PHE A 421 12.59 7.19 -18.30
CA PHE A 421 13.70 8.11 -18.15
C PHE A 421 15.00 7.36 -17.88
N ILE A 422 15.07 6.46 -16.90
CA ILE A 422 16.32 5.86 -16.42
C ILE A 422 16.83 4.69 -17.26
N SER A 423 15.95 3.98 -17.96
CA SER A 423 16.34 2.78 -18.71
C SER A 423 17.22 3.15 -19.92
N PRO A 424 18.30 2.38 -20.21
CA PRO A 424 19.17 2.61 -21.36
C PRO A 424 18.53 2.20 -22.71
N GLY A 425 17.56 1.28 -22.70
CA GLY A 425 16.86 0.81 -23.91
C GLY A 425 15.62 -0.04 -23.58
N LYS A 426 15.01 -0.66 -24.60
CA LYS A 426 13.85 -1.56 -24.41
C LYS A 426 14.26 -2.94 -23.90
N ASP A 427 15.50 -3.36 -24.17
CA ASP A 427 16.01 -4.68 -23.81
C ASP A 427 16.54 -4.75 -22.36
N GLU A 428 16.78 -3.59 -21.74
CA GLU A 428 17.24 -3.46 -20.36
C GLU A 428 16.42 -2.38 -19.66
N ARG A 429 15.35 -2.81 -18.97
CA ARG A 429 14.46 -1.96 -18.18
C ARG A 429 14.88 -1.97 -16.71
N ILE A 430 14.97 -0.80 -16.10
CA ILE A 430 15.33 -0.64 -14.69
C ILE A 430 14.08 -0.24 -13.93
N ASP A 431 13.57 -1.12 -13.05
CA ASP A 431 12.43 -0.80 -12.20
C ASP A 431 12.80 0.28 -11.16
N PRO A 432 12.22 1.50 -11.22
CA PRO A 432 12.56 2.58 -10.32
C PRO A 432 12.10 2.36 -8.87
N ASP A 433 11.20 1.41 -8.60
CA ASP A 433 10.83 1.03 -7.25
C ASP A 433 11.89 0.15 -6.56
N THR A 434 12.85 -0.41 -7.31
CA THR A 434 14.02 -1.12 -6.77
C THR A 434 15.21 -0.19 -6.50
N VAL A 435 15.19 1.02 -7.05
CA VAL A 435 16.25 2.02 -6.87
C VAL A 435 15.92 2.90 -5.67
N PHE A 436 16.70 2.77 -4.60
CA PHE A 436 16.52 3.58 -3.39
C PHE A 436 17.43 4.81 -3.38
N VAL A 437 16.86 5.92 -2.95
CA VAL A 437 17.54 7.20 -2.78
C VAL A 437 17.36 7.72 -1.36
N LYS A 438 18.39 8.38 -0.87
CA LYS A 438 18.37 9.17 0.36
C LYS A 438 18.11 10.63 -0.01
N VAL A 439 17.00 11.17 0.48
CA VAL A 439 16.61 12.57 0.30
C VAL A 439 16.89 13.32 1.59
N THR A 440 17.75 14.33 1.54
CA THR A 440 18.11 15.16 2.68
C THR A 440 17.67 16.60 2.44
N HIS A 441 16.80 17.10 3.32
CA HIS A 441 16.26 18.46 3.30
C HIS A 441 16.66 19.19 4.57
N THR A 442 17.05 20.45 4.47
CA THR A 442 17.51 21.25 5.62
C THR A 442 16.73 22.55 5.75
N VAL A 443 16.27 22.84 6.96
CA VAL A 443 15.52 24.05 7.30
C VAL A 443 16.33 24.92 8.26
N PRO A 444 16.70 26.15 7.88
CA PRO A 444 17.39 27.06 8.78
C PRO A 444 16.43 27.66 9.83
N LEU A 445 16.90 27.73 11.07
CA LEU A 445 16.25 28.36 12.21
C LEU A 445 16.86 29.75 12.50
N ALA A 446 16.12 30.58 13.25
CA ALA A 446 16.54 31.95 13.54
C ALA A 446 17.76 32.04 14.48
N ASP A 447 18.01 31.01 15.29
CA ASP A 447 19.15 30.91 16.21
C ASP A 447 20.43 30.40 15.52
N GLY A 448 20.44 30.29 14.19
CA GLY A 448 21.58 29.83 13.39
C GLY A 448 21.62 28.31 13.18
N LYS A 449 20.88 27.54 13.99
CA LYS A 449 20.77 26.08 13.87
C LYS A 449 19.98 25.66 12.64
N LYS A 450 20.09 24.39 12.25
CA LYS A 450 19.35 23.81 11.11
C LYS A 450 18.69 22.50 11.48
N VAL A 451 17.42 22.33 11.09
CA VAL A 451 16.72 21.05 11.17
C VAL A 451 16.99 20.29 9.88
N GLU A 452 17.65 19.15 9.97
CA GLU A 452 17.86 18.24 8.84
C GLU A 452 16.86 17.09 8.91
N LEU A 453 16.07 16.91 7.85
CA LEU A 453 15.21 15.76 7.61
C LEU A 453 15.86 14.87 6.55
N THR A 454 16.09 13.62 6.89
CA THR A 454 16.59 12.59 5.97
C THR A 454 15.54 11.50 5.80
N GLU A 455 15.18 11.22 4.56
CA GLU A 455 14.21 10.20 4.19
C GLU A 455 14.80 9.20 3.20
N ARG A 456 14.52 7.92 3.42
CA ARG A 456 14.74 6.87 2.43
C ARG A 456 13.51 6.72 1.55
N LYS A 457 13.66 6.83 0.22
CA LYS A 457 12.57 6.74 -0.76
C LYS A 457 12.94 5.84 -1.92
N THR A 458 11.96 5.26 -2.59
CA THR A 458 12.18 4.75 -3.95
C THR A 458 12.35 5.92 -4.92
N LEU A 459 12.94 5.68 -6.09
CA LEU A 459 13.10 6.73 -7.08
C LEU A 459 11.73 7.26 -7.55
N THR A 460 10.74 6.39 -7.73
CA THR A 460 9.35 6.78 -8.02
C THR A 460 8.79 7.77 -6.99
N GLN A 461 8.95 7.46 -5.70
CA GLN A 461 8.49 8.32 -4.60
C GLN A 461 9.21 9.68 -4.59
N ALA A 462 10.50 9.72 -4.94
CA ALA A 462 11.24 10.98 -5.05
C ALA A 462 10.71 11.87 -6.17
N PHE A 463 10.37 11.31 -7.34
CA PHE A 463 9.74 12.07 -8.42
C PHE A 463 8.35 12.58 -8.04
N MET A 464 7.58 11.78 -7.30
CA MET A 464 6.27 12.21 -6.78
C MET A 464 6.36 13.35 -5.77
N GLN A 465 7.52 13.68 -5.18
CA GLN A 465 7.68 14.82 -4.26
C GLN A 465 7.74 16.16 -5.02
N GLY A 466 8.20 16.15 -6.27
CA GLY A 466 8.45 17.37 -7.05
C GLY A 466 9.73 18.10 -6.66
N ALA A 467 10.04 19.16 -7.42
CA ALA A 467 11.24 19.98 -7.20
C ALA A 467 10.98 21.13 -6.21
N HIS A 468 12.03 21.55 -5.51
CA HIS A 468 12.07 22.74 -4.65
C HIS A 468 12.68 23.93 -5.38
N ASP A 469 12.52 25.14 -4.84
CA ASP A 469 13.20 26.33 -5.32
C ASP A 469 14.68 26.34 -4.87
N LEU A 470 15.49 27.23 -5.47
CA LEU A 470 16.94 27.23 -5.24
C LEU A 470 17.33 27.45 -3.78
N ALA A 471 16.58 28.26 -3.03
CA ALA A 471 16.91 28.59 -1.65
C ALA A 471 16.66 27.45 -0.64
N GLY A 472 15.95 26.38 -1.02
CA GLY A 472 15.82 25.18 -0.19
C GLY A 472 15.89 23.90 -1.00
N GLN A 473 16.83 23.87 -1.95
CA GLN A 473 17.12 22.69 -2.75
C GLN A 473 17.57 21.55 -1.83
N TYR A 474 16.90 20.40 -1.95
CA TYR A 474 17.26 19.18 -1.23
C TYR A 474 18.38 18.43 -1.95
N GLN A 475 19.08 17.61 -1.19
CA GLN A 475 20.04 16.64 -1.72
C GLN A 475 19.34 15.31 -1.97
N ILE A 476 19.68 14.65 -3.07
CA ILE A 476 19.20 13.32 -3.41
C ILE A 476 20.38 12.47 -3.84
N VAL A 477 20.61 11.35 -3.15
CA VAL A 477 21.76 10.48 -3.40
C VAL A 477 21.29 9.04 -3.48
N PRO A 478 21.56 8.32 -4.58
CA PRO A 478 21.31 6.87 -4.65
C PRO A 478 22.05 6.13 -3.53
N GLU A 479 21.41 5.15 -2.89
CA GLU A 479 22.06 4.34 -1.84
C GLU A 479 23.19 3.48 -2.40
N VAL A 480 23.01 2.99 -3.62
CA VAL A 480 24.03 2.21 -4.35
C VAL A 480 24.62 3.11 -5.44
N PRO A 481 25.94 3.36 -5.43
CA PRO A 481 26.60 4.10 -6.51
C PRO A 481 26.34 3.42 -7.86
N SER A 482 25.84 4.18 -8.82
CA SER A 482 25.59 3.71 -10.19
C SER A 482 26.52 4.40 -11.17
N SER A 483 27.04 3.64 -12.14
CA SER A 483 27.78 4.18 -13.28
C SER A 483 26.87 4.83 -14.32
N LEU A 484 25.54 4.67 -14.21
CA LEU A 484 24.58 5.26 -15.14
C LEU A 484 24.51 6.79 -14.94
N PRO A 485 24.87 7.60 -15.95
CA PRO A 485 24.86 9.06 -15.83
C PRO A 485 23.49 9.61 -15.41
N LYS A 486 22.40 8.98 -15.88
CA LYS A 486 21.02 9.36 -15.58
C LYS A 486 20.67 9.26 -14.08
N LEU A 487 21.36 8.41 -13.32
CA LEU A 487 21.19 8.24 -11.88
C LEU A 487 22.12 9.12 -11.03
N SER A 488 22.87 10.04 -11.65
CA SER A 488 23.61 11.04 -10.88
C SER A 488 22.66 12.00 -10.15
N PRO A 489 23.00 12.47 -8.93
CA PRO A 489 22.18 13.42 -8.17
C PRO A 489 21.67 14.62 -8.98
N SER A 490 22.53 15.23 -9.78
CA SER A 490 22.19 16.38 -10.63
C SER A 490 21.20 16.03 -11.75
N ASN A 491 21.33 14.85 -12.35
CA ASN A 491 20.43 14.42 -13.43
C ASN A 491 19.07 13.99 -12.87
N ILE A 492 19.04 13.35 -11.69
CA ILE A 492 17.78 13.04 -10.99
C ILE A 492 17.02 14.34 -10.68
N LEU A 493 17.66 15.34 -10.07
CA LEU A 493 17.00 16.62 -9.77
C LEU A 493 16.50 17.34 -11.03
N ARG A 494 17.29 17.31 -12.12
CA ARG A 494 16.87 17.88 -13.40
C ARG A 494 15.63 17.15 -13.95
N ALA A 495 15.61 15.82 -13.87
CA ALA A 495 14.52 14.99 -14.34
C ALA A 495 13.24 15.19 -13.52
N ILE A 496 13.34 15.31 -12.19
CA ILE A 496 12.20 15.63 -11.32
C ILE A 496 11.56 16.96 -11.77
N LYS A 497 12.37 17.97 -12.05
CA LYS A 497 11.90 19.27 -12.53
C LYS A 497 11.30 19.21 -13.95
N SER A 498 11.87 18.41 -14.85
CA SER A 498 11.42 18.37 -16.25
C SER A 498 10.19 17.48 -16.48
N LEU A 499 10.10 16.35 -15.78
CA LEU A 499 8.95 15.43 -15.93
C LEU A 499 7.71 15.96 -15.20
N ASP A 500 7.90 16.64 -14.06
CA ASP A 500 6.83 17.20 -13.22
C ASP A 500 5.60 16.29 -13.14
N VAL A 501 5.84 15.05 -12.70
CA VAL A 501 4.90 13.92 -12.81
C VAL A 501 3.53 14.23 -12.20
N ARG A 502 3.48 15.13 -11.21
CA ARG A 502 2.22 15.58 -10.58
C ARG A 502 1.32 16.33 -11.53
N VAL A 503 1.89 17.32 -12.23
CA VAL A 503 1.14 18.15 -13.17
C VAL A 503 0.81 17.35 -14.41
N ALA A 504 1.75 16.54 -14.90
CA ALA A 504 1.58 15.72 -16.09
C ALA A 504 0.52 14.62 -15.92
N TYR A 505 0.41 14.02 -14.73
CA TYR A 505 -0.53 12.94 -14.45
C TYR A 505 -1.99 13.33 -14.71
N THR A 506 -2.44 14.52 -14.29
CA THR A 506 -3.84 14.92 -14.48
C THR A 506 -4.22 15.00 -15.96
N SER A 507 -3.29 15.43 -16.82
CA SER A 507 -3.51 15.46 -18.27
C SER A 507 -3.53 14.04 -18.84
N ALA A 508 -2.61 13.18 -18.41
CA ALA A 508 -2.57 11.78 -18.83
C ALA A 508 -3.83 11.01 -18.42
N GLN A 509 -4.31 11.19 -17.19
CA GLN A 509 -5.52 10.56 -16.67
C GLN A 509 -6.78 11.00 -17.43
N ARG A 510 -6.92 12.29 -17.74
CA ARG A 510 -8.04 12.79 -18.54
C ARG A 510 -8.02 12.24 -19.97
N LEU A 511 -6.84 12.14 -20.57
CA LEU A 511 -6.69 11.51 -21.89
C LEU A 511 -7.05 10.03 -21.82
N LEU A 512 -6.59 9.31 -20.79
CA LEU A 512 -6.93 7.91 -20.57
C LEU A 512 -8.45 7.70 -20.51
N TYR A 513 -9.16 8.45 -19.67
CA TYR A 513 -10.61 8.31 -19.53
C TYR A 513 -11.43 8.85 -20.71
N SER A 514 -10.79 9.50 -21.68
CA SER A 514 -11.43 9.85 -22.96
C SER A 514 -11.47 8.69 -23.96
N GLN A 515 -10.73 7.61 -23.70
CA GLN A 515 -10.66 6.43 -24.58
C GLN A 515 -11.84 5.49 -24.29
N ALA A 516 -12.60 5.16 -25.34
CA ALA A 516 -13.77 4.29 -25.23
C ALA A 516 -13.44 2.89 -24.68
N GLU A 517 -12.29 2.33 -25.06
CA GLU A 517 -11.84 1.01 -24.60
C GLU A 517 -11.60 0.95 -23.08
N VAL A 518 -11.12 2.05 -22.48
CA VAL A 518 -10.91 2.15 -21.03
C VAL A 518 -12.26 2.22 -20.30
N THR A 519 -13.17 3.06 -20.79
CA THR A 519 -14.53 3.16 -20.22
C THR A 519 -15.26 1.82 -20.29
N GLU A 520 -15.14 1.11 -21.40
CA GLU A 520 -15.72 -0.22 -21.57
C GLU A 520 -15.08 -1.26 -20.65
N SER A 521 -13.76 -1.23 -20.48
CA SER A 521 -13.07 -2.15 -19.56
C SER A 521 -13.46 -1.89 -18.10
N LEU A 522 -13.65 -0.63 -17.70
CA LEU A 522 -14.19 -0.27 -16.38
C LEU A 522 -15.62 -0.81 -16.18
N ARG A 523 -16.47 -0.69 -17.21
CA ARG A 523 -17.84 -1.23 -17.20
C ARG A 523 -17.85 -2.74 -17.03
N LEU A 524 -16.97 -3.44 -17.76
CA LEU A 524 -16.83 -4.88 -17.68
C LEU A 524 -16.38 -5.32 -16.27
N VAL A 525 -15.38 -4.67 -15.69
CA VAL A 525 -14.93 -4.95 -14.31
C VAL A 525 -16.09 -4.77 -13.32
N LEU A 526 -16.85 -3.66 -13.40
CA LEU A 526 -17.99 -3.43 -12.52
C LEU A 526 -19.08 -4.49 -12.71
N SER A 527 -19.36 -4.90 -13.95
CA SER A 527 -20.33 -5.95 -14.27
C SER A 527 -19.92 -7.31 -13.68
N ARG A 528 -18.66 -7.72 -13.84
CA ARG A 528 -18.17 -9.00 -13.29
C ARG A 528 -18.10 -8.98 -11.78
N LYS A 529 -17.71 -7.85 -11.19
CA LYS A 529 -17.66 -7.67 -9.75
C LYS A 529 -19.05 -7.78 -9.12
N THR A 530 -20.03 -7.08 -9.68
CA THR A 530 -21.41 -7.15 -9.18
C THR A 530 -22.00 -8.55 -9.31
N ALA A 531 -21.71 -9.27 -10.40
CA ALA A 531 -22.15 -10.66 -10.55
C ALA A 531 -21.54 -11.58 -9.46
N LEU A 532 -20.23 -11.50 -9.23
CA LEU A 532 -19.53 -12.30 -8.22
C LEU A 532 -20.04 -12.00 -6.80
N THR A 533 -20.10 -10.73 -6.42
CA THR A 533 -20.46 -10.34 -5.04
C THR A 533 -21.94 -10.57 -4.77
N LEU A 534 -22.81 -10.42 -5.77
CA LEU A 534 -24.23 -10.78 -5.65
C LEU A 534 -24.40 -12.29 -5.47
N PHE A 535 -23.69 -13.10 -6.25
CA PHE A 535 -23.73 -14.56 -6.11
C PHE A 535 -23.25 -14.99 -4.72
N ALA A 536 -22.15 -14.40 -4.23
CA ALA A 536 -21.68 -14.62 -2.86
C ALA A 536 -22.73 -14.22 -1.81
N ALA A 537 -23.44 -13.11 -2.02
CA ALA A 537 -24.49 -12.63 -1.12
C ALA A 537 -25.71 -13.58 -1.07
N ILE A 538 -26.06 -14.20 -2.21
CA ILE A 538 -27.13 -15.22 -2.28
C ILE A 538 -26.73 -16.47 -1.50
N LEU A 539 -25.50 -16.97 -1.70
CA LEU A 539 -24.99 -18.15 -0.97
C LEU A 539 -24.94 -17.92 0.55
N GLN A 540 -24.68 -16.68 0.97
CA GLN A 540 -24.70 -16.26 2.37
C GLN A 540 -26.10 -15.88 2.90
N LYS A 541 -27.14 -15.93 2.05
CA LYS A 541 -28.51 -15.52 2.37
C LYS A 541 -28.64 -14.06 2.81
N HIS A 542 -27.73 -13.19 2.36
CA HIS A 542 -27.80 -11.74 2.58
C HIS A 542 -28.93 -11.08 1.76
N VAL A 543 -29.26 -11.66 0.61
CA VAL A 543 -30.34 -11.21 -0.29
C VAL A 543 -31.13 -12.39 -0.86
N GLY A 544 -32.39 -12.16 -1.25
CA GLY A 544 -33.27 -13.18 -1.79
C GLY A 544 -33.23 -13.34 -3.32
N PRO A 545 -33.96 -14.31 -3.89
CA PRO A 545 -34.06 -14.53 -5.34
C PRO A 545 -34.62 -13.33 -6.12
N SER A 546 -35.43 -12.49 -5.48
CA SER A 546 -35.97 -11.26 -6.07
C SER A 546 -34.87 -10.26 -6.40
N ALA A 547 -33.90 -10.08 -5.49
CA ALA A 547 -32.74 -9.24 -5.72
C ALA A 547 -31.87 -9.77 -6.86
N HIS A 548 -31.66 -11.09 -6.91
CA HIS A 548 -30.94 -11.74 -8.01
C HIS A 548 -31.56 -11.44 -9.38
N LYS A 549 -32.88 -11.65 -9.51
CA LYS A 549 -33.61 -11.39 -10.76
C LYS A 549 -33.51 -9.91 -11.17
N LEU A 550 -33.57 -9.00 -10.22
CA LEU A 550 -33.56 -7.58 -10.48
C LEU A 550 -32.17 -7.11 -10.96
N VAL A 551 -31.10 -7.47 -10.26
CA VAL A 551 -29.74 -7.05 -10.61
C VAL A 551 -29.25 -7.76 -11.87
N MET A 552 -29.47 -9.08 -12.00
CA MET A 552 -29.04 -9.80 -13.20
C MET A 552 -29.87 -9.42 -14.44
N GLY A 553 -31.16 -9.15 -14.28
CA GLY A 553 -32.00 -8.63 -15.36
C GLY A 553 -31.45 -7.31 -15.90
N TYR A 554 -31.09 -6.38 -15.00
CA TYR A 554 -30.45 -5.12 -15.39
C TYR A 554 -29.10 -5.34 -16.09
N ASN A 555 -28.21 -6.18 -15.52
CA ASN A 555 -26.90 -6.47 -16.10
C ASN A 555 -27.00 -7.12 -17.50
N LEU A 556 -28.10 -7.82 -17.78
CA LEU A 556 -28.41 -8.43 -19.09
C LEU A 556 -29.17 -7.48 -20.05
N GLY A 557 -29.44 -6.23 -19.65
CA GLY A 557 -30.05 -5.21 -20.50
C GLY A 557 -31.57 -5.05 -20.38
N ASP A 558 -32.21 -5.54 -19.31
CA ASP A 558 -33.64 -5.29 -19.05
C ASP A 558 -33.91 -3.80 -18.80
N THR A 559 -34.47 -3.14 -19.82
CA THR A 559 -34.76 -1.69 -19.80
C THR A 559 -35.86 -1.29 -18.80
N SER A 560 -36.64 -2.24 -18.26
CA SER A 560 -37.65 -1.99 -17.23
C SER A 560 -37.05 -1.80 -15.83
N ILE A 561 -35.75 -2.06 -15.69
CA ILE A 561 -34.98 -1.90 -14.46
C ILE A 561 -34.03 -0.70 -14.63
N GLU A 562 -33.82 0.04 -13.56
CA GLU A 562 -32.86 1.16 -13.51
C GLU A 562 -31.88 1.01 -12.36
N THR A 563 -30.74 1.68 -12.52
CA THR A 563 -29.76 1.86 -11.46
C THR A 563 -29.63 3.34 -11.10
N LEU A 564 -29.65 3.63 -9.80
CA LEU A 564 -29.60 4.98 -9.25
C LEU A 564 -28.39 5.11 -8.31
N GLY A 565 -27.78 6.29 -8.30
CA GLY A 565 -26.75 6.64 -7.32
C GLY A 565 -27.37 7.12 -6.01
N VAL A 566 -26.61 7.04 -4.91
CA VAL A 566 -27.05 7.56 -3.59
C VAL A 566 -26.36 8.88 -3.30
N ALA A 567 -27.11 9.95 -3.03
CA ALA A 567 -26.59 11.23 -2.58
C ALA A 567 -27.14 11.59 -1.20
N LEU A 568 -26.30 12.12 -0.31
CA LEU A 568 -26.71 12.47 1.05
C LEU A 568 -27.70 13.65 1.09
N LYS A 569 -27.56 14.59 0.14
CA LYS A 569 -28.44 15.75 -0.06
C LYS A 569 -28.50 16.07 -1.55
N HIS A 570 -29.50 16.84 -1.99
CA HIS A 570 -29.73 17.10 -3.41
C HIS A 570 -28.61 17.89 -4.12
N TRP A 571 -27.77 18.61 -3.37
CA TRP A 571 -26.66 19.42 -3.91
C TRP A 571 -25.31 18.70 -3.85
N PHE A 572 -25.27 17.53 -3.21
CA PHE A 572 -24.08 16.69 -3.22
C PHE A 572 -24.14 15.71 -4.38
N LYS A 573 -22.97 15.42 -4.96
CA LYS A 573 -22.82 14.40 -5.98
C LYS A 573 -23.09 13.00 -5.38
N PRO A 574 -23.59 12.04 -6.17
CA PRO A 574 -23.81 10.68 -5.70
C PRO A 574 -22.49 10.01 -5.29
N PHE A 575 -22.51 9.25 -4.20
CA PHE A 575 -21.37 8.46 -3.73
C PHE A 575 -20.89 7.51 -4.84
N ASN A 576 -19.57 7.33 -4.93
CA ASN A 576 -18.96 6.34 -5.80
C ASN A 576 -19.34 4.92 -5.35
N GLY A 577 -19.74 4.07 -6.31
CA GLY A 577 -20.02 2.65 -6.07
C GLY A 577 -21.31 2.31 -5.32
N LEU A 578 -21.99 3.26 -4.65
CA LEU A 578 -23.28 3.02 -4.00
C LEU A 578 -24.40 3.07 -5.05
N LEU A 579 -24.90 1.89 -5.41
CA LEU A 579 -25.86 1.71 -6.49
C LEU A 579 -27.15 1.10 -5.96
N VAL A 580 -28.29 1.64 -6.38
CA VAL A 580 -29.62 1.12 -6.05
C VAL A 580 -30.29 0.65 -7.32
N TYR A 581 -30.66 -0.63 -7.35
CA TYR A 581 -31.41 -1.22 -8.45
C TYR A 581 -32.90 -1.28 -8.10
N ARG A 582 -33.77 -0.85 -9.02
CA ARG A 582 -35.23 -0.93 -8.87
C ARG A 582 -35.96 -1.00 -10.22
N ARG A 583 -37.27 -1.28 -10.21
CA ARG A 583 -38.12 -1.21 -11.42
C ARG A 583 -38.50 0.23 -11.75
N LYS A 584 -38.41 0.60 -13.03
CA LYS A 584 -38.85 1.90 -13.56
C LYS A 584 -40.37 2.04 -13.48
N GLY A 585 -40.84 3.29 -13.36
CA GLY A 585 -42.27 3.63 -13.43
C GLY A 585 -43.11 3.24 -12.19
N VAL A 586 -42.52 2.55 -11.21
CA VAL A 586 -43.15 2.32 -9.90
C VAL A 586 -42.75 3.43 -8.96
N ALA A 587 -43.71 3.97 -8.20
CA ALA A 587 -43.42 5.01 -7.20
C ALA A 587 -42.39 4.48 -6.19
N ALA A 588 -41.38 5.30 -5.87
CA ALA A 588 -40.22 4.90 -5.06
C ALA A 588 -40.59 4.50 -3.62
N ASP A 589 -41.77 4.87 -3.13
CA ASP A 589 -42.32 4.43 -1.84
C ASP A 589 -42.94 3.03 -1.89
N ARG A 590 -43.09 2.43 -3.08
CA ARG A 590 -43.75 1.13 -3.30
C ARG A 590 -42.92 0.14 -4.12
N SER A 591 -41.71 0.51 -4.54
CA SER A 591 -40.79 -0.38 -5.25
C SER A 591 -39.80 -1.05 -4.30
N ALA A 592 -39.50 -2.32 -4.53
CA ALA A 592 -38.34 -2.96 -3.89
C ALA A 592 -37.04 -2.29 -4.37
N HIS A 593 -36.09 -2.11 -3.45
CA HIS A 593 -34.77 -1.53 -3.72
C HIS A 593 -33.69 -2.51 -3.33
N VAL A 594 -32.76 -2.76 -4.24
CA VAL A 594 -31.56 -3.55 -3.95
C VAL A 594 -30.37 -2.61 -3.94
N LEU A 595 -29.73 -2.44 -2.78
CA LEU A 595 -28.59 -1.57 -2.59
C LEU A 595 -27.29 -2.38 -2.62
N HIS A 596 -26.36 -1.95 -3.47
CA HIS A 596 -24.98 -2.43 -3.52
C HIS A 596 -24.05 -1.41 -2.86
N ILE A 597 -23.20 -1.89 -1.95
CA ILE A 597 -22.21 -1.12 -1.19
C ILE A 597 -20.88 -1.87 -1.20
N PRO A 598 -19.99 -1.58 -2.17
CA PRO A 598 -18.76 -2.35 -2.34
C PRO A 598 -17.77 -2.12 -1.20
N GLY A 599 -17.17 -3.18 -0.64
CA GLY A 599 -16.13 -3.04 0.40
C GLY A 599 -16.64 -2.55 1.76
N SER A 600 -17.92 -2.77 2.05
CA SER A 600 -18.53 -2.45 3.35
C SER A 600 -17.79 -3.14 4.52
N SER A 601 -17.43 -2.37 5.55
CA SER A 601 -16.75 -2.87 6.75
C SER A 601 -17.59 -3.86 7.57
N ALA A 602 -18.90 -3.93 7.33
CA ALA A 602 -19.81 -4.85 7.97
C ALA A 602 -19.83 -6.26 7.35
N GLY A 603 -19.04 -6.51 6.30
CA GLY A 603 -18.94 -7.82 5.63
C GLY A 603 -20.12 -8.18 4.70
N GLN A 604 -21.17 -7.36 4.68
CA GLN A 604 -22.31 -7.46 3.77
C GLN A 604 -22.30 -6.29 2.78
N GLU A 605 -22.27 -6.62 1.48
CA GLU A 605 -22.23 -5.63 0.38
C GLU A 605 -23.60 -5.42 -0.29
N TRP A 606 -24.56 -6.32 -0.08
CA TRP A 606 -25.86 -6.30 -0.75
C TRP A 606 -26.99 -6.30 0.27
N PHE A 607 -27.96 -5.40 0.07
CA PHE A 607 -29.12 -5.22 0.95
C PHE A 607 -30.40 -5.09 0.14
N GLU A 608 -31.49 -5.68 0.63
CA GLU A 608 -32.82 -5.60 0.04
C GLU A 608 -33.76 -4.79 0.96
N PHE A 609 -34.52 -3.87 0.38
CA PHE A 609 -35.48 -3.03 1.08
C PHE A 609 -36.83 -3.03 0.36
N THR A 610 -37.91 -3.00 1.13
CA THR A 610 -39.29 -2.98 0.62
C THR A 610 -39.70 -1.64 0.02
N ASP A 611 -39.05 -0.56 0.44
CA ASP A 611 -39.38 0.83 0.10
C ASP A 611 -38.19 1.77 0.34
N LEU A 612 -38.29 2.99 -0.19
CA LEU A 612 -37.25 4.02 -0.06
C LEU A 612 -37.00 4.47 1.39
N LYS A 613 -38.03 4.53 2.24
CA LYS A 613 -37.87 5.01 3.63
C LYS A 613 -36.99 4.06 4.42
N SER A 614 -37.21 2.76 4.28
CA SER A 614 -36.41 1.70 4.90
C SER A 614 -34.94 1.78 4.49
N LEU A 615 -34.67 2.06 3.21
CA LEU A 615 -33.31 2.28 2.69
C LEU A 615 -32.66 3.55 3.29
N GLN A 616 -33.37 4.67 3.31
CA GLN A 616 -32.87 5.94 3.86
C GLN A 616 -32.56 5.85 5.36
N GLN A 617 -33.43 5.20 6.13
CA GLN A 617 -33.20 4.94 7.55
C GLN A 617 -31.96 4.09 7.78
N LYS A 618 -31.72 3.07 6.94
CA LYS A 618 -30.51 2.25 7.03
C LYS A 618 -29.24 3.06 6.76
N LEU A 619 -29.25 3.90 5.73
CA LEU A 619 -28.14 4.81 5.43
C LEU A 619 -27.89 5.81 6.57
N ALA A 620 -28.95 6.29 7.22
CA ALA A 620 -28.84 7.17 8.38
C ALA A 620 -28.23 6.47 9.61
N GLN A 621 -28.59 5.21 9.85
CA GLN A 621 -27.96 4.39 10.90
C GLN A 621 -26.46 4.21 10.65
N TRP A 622 -26.05 4.05 9.39
CA TRP A 622 -24.63 4.02 9.04
C TRP A 622 -23.96 5.38 9.15
N ALA A 623 -24.61 6.47 8.78
CA ALA A 623 -24.05 7.81 8.98
C ALA A 623 -23.86 8.14 10.48
N ALA A 624 -24.74 7.65 11.36
CA ALA A 624 -24.65 7.87 12.81
C ALA A 624 -23.40 7.20 13.44
N LYS A 625 -22.92 6.09 12.88
CA LYS A 625 -21.71 5.37 13.34
C LYS A 625 -20.49 5.83 12.54
N ALA A 626 -19.41 6.28 13.20
CA ALA A 626 -18.37 6.91 12.39
C ALA A 626 -17.39 5.99 11.66
N GLU A 627 -17.36 4.69 11.97
CA GLU A 627 -16.67 3.69 11.12
C GLU A 627 -17.32 3.63 9.73
N THR A 628 -18.65 3.54 9.68
CA THR A 628 -19.40 3.53 8.43
C THR A 628 -19.52 4.91 7.79
N TRP A 629 -19.52 5.99 8.58
CA TRP A 629 -19.35 7.35 8.04
C TRP A 629 -18.01 7.51 7.32
N ALA A 630 -16.93 6.95 7.86
CA ALA A 630 -15.61 7.00 7.23
C ALA A 630 -15.61 6.36 5.85
N TYR A 631 -16.26 5.20 5.74
CA TYR A 631 -16.49 4.56 4.47
C TYR A 631 -17.32 5.46 3.52
N LEU A 632 -18.47 5.99 3.96
CA LEU A 632 -19.31 6.86 3.12
C LEU A 632 -18.54 8.09 2.63
N LEU A 633 -17.76 8.73 3.50
CA LEU A 633 -16.95 9.88 3.16
C LEU A 633 -15.80 9.51 2.19
N SER A 634 -15.26 8.29 2.27
CA SER A 634 -14.28 7.80 1.28
C SER A 634 -14.88 7.59 -0.11
N GLN A 635 -16.19 7.35 -0.20
CA GLN A 635 -16.92 7.26 -1.46
C GLN A 635 -17.47 8.61 -1.94
N ALA A 636 -17.34 9.68 -1.15
CA ALA A 636 -17.76 11.01 -1.58
C ALA A 636 -16.78 11.61 -2.60
N HIS A 637 -17.28 12.46 -3.48
CA HIS A 637 -16.44 13.35 -4.29
C HIS A 637 -15.66 14.29 -3.37
N ALA A 638 -14.37 14.44 -3.60
CA ALA A 638 -13.47 15.25 -2.76
C ALA A 638 -13.93 16.72 -2.66
N SER A 639 -14.57 17.25 -3.71
CA SER A 639 -15.19 18.58 -3.74
C SER A 639 -16.27 18.75 -2.65
N ASP A 640 -16.94 17.67 -2.28
CA ASP A 640 -18.08 17.67 -1.37
C ASP A 640 -17.68 17.19 0.04
N SER A 641 -16.62 16.39 0.14
CA SER A 641 -16.18 15.74 1.39
C SER A 641 -15.96 16.72 2.53
N ALA A 642 -15.33 17.88 2.29
CA ALA A 642 -15.06 18.87 3.34
C ALA A 642 -16.36 19.44 3.92
N GLN A 643 -17.33 19.79 3.06
CA GLN A 643 -18.62 20.31 3.50
C GLN A 643 -19.46 19.21 4.17
N MET A 644 -19.48 17.99 3.62
CA MET A 644 -20.14 16.85 4.25
C MET A 644 -19.60 16.57 5.66
N GLN A 645 -18.28 16.59 5.82
CA GLN A 645 -17.64 16.40 7.11
C GLN A 645 -17.97 17.54 8.08
N SER A 646 -17.96 18.80 7.63
CA SER A 646 -18.37 19.95 8.44
C SER A 646 -19.83 19.83 8.91
N ASP A 647 -20.74 19.52 7.99
CA ASP A 647 -22.17 19.31 8.29
C ASP A 647 -22.34 18.20 9.33
N TYR A 648 -21.65 17.07 9.14
CA TYR A 648 -21.70 15.94 10.06
C TYR A 648 -21.15 16.28 11.45
N LEU A 649 -20.01 16.98 11.53
CA LEU A 649 -19.39 17.38 12.80
C LEU A 649 -20.22 18.40 13.59
N SER A 650 -21.12 19.12 12.92
CA SER A 650 -22.02 20.08 13.57
C SER A 650 -23.21 19.43 14.29
N LEU A 651 -23.45 18.14 14.07
CA LEU A 651 -24.62 17.41 14.57
C LEU A 651 -24.25 16.39 15.67
N LYS A 652 -25.18 16.12 16.59
CA LYS A 652 -25.09 14.99 17.50
C LYS A 652 -25.48 13.68 16.76
N PRO A 653 -24.89 12.51 17.08
CA PRO A 653 -25.16 11.27 16.33
C PRO A 653 -26.64 10.89 16.23
N PHE A 654 -27.44 11.11 17.27
CA PHE A 654 -28.88 10.82 17.25
C PHE A 654 -29.67 11.77 16.33
N GLU A 655 -29.17 12.98 16.04
CA GLU A 655 -29.87 13.95 15.19
C GLU A 655 -29.96 13.47 13.74
N VAL A 656 -28.98 12.69 13.31
CA VAL A 656 -28.88 12.04 11.99
C VAL A 656 -29.99 10.99 11.81
N LEU A 657 -30.51 10.43 12.90
CA LEU A 657 -31.55 9.40 12.88
C LEU A 657 -32.97 9.97 12.74
N ASN A 658 -33.12 11.30 12.83
CA ASN A 658 -34.42 11.96 12.70
C ASN A 658 -34.86 12.08 11.23
N GLU A 659 -36.18 12.03 10.99
CA GLU A 659 -36.77 12.08 9.64
C GLU A 659 -36.42 13.32 8.83
N TRP A 660 -36.34 14.48 9.47
CA TRP A 660 -35.93 15.72 8.78
C TRP A 660 -34.52 15.63 8.18
N TRP A 661 -33.66 14.74 8.70
CA TRP A 661 -32.32 14.53 8.19
C TRP A 661 -32.30 13.44 7.12
N TRP A 662 -32.76 12.22 7.44
CA TRP A 662 -32.62 11.08 6.52
C TRP A 662 -33.51 11.18 5.27
N SER A 663 -34.63 11.91 5.34
CA SER A 663 -35.47 12.20 4.16
C SER A 663 -34.78 13.05 3.08
N LYS A 664 -33.65 13.69 3.43
CA LYS A 664 -32.80 14.46 2.51
C LYS A 664 -31.88 13.57 1.67
N ILE A 665 -31.65 12.32 2.06
CA ILE A 665 -30.93 11.34 1.25
C ILE A 665 -31.75 11.08 0.00
N LYS A 666 -31.17 11.28 -1.18
CA LYS A 666 -31.86 11.10 -2.47
C LYS A 666 -31.21 10.00 -3.29
N LEU A 667 -32.05 9.31 -4.06
CA LEU A 667 -31.60 8.52 -5.19
C LEU A 667 -31.49 9.46 -6.39
N VAL A 668 -30.36 9.43 -7.08
CA VAL A 668 -30.00 10.32 -8.17
C VAL A 668 -29.87 9.51 -9.44
N ASP A 669 -30.50 9.97 -10.52
CA ASP A 669 -30.38 9.34 -11.82
C ASP A 669 -28.94 9.39 -12.31
N LEU A 670 -28.44 8.25 -12.78
CA LEU A 670 -27.16 8.15 -13.46
C LEU A 670 -27.45 8.08 -14.96
N PRO A 671 -26.89 8.97 -15.81
CA PRO A 671 -27.13 8.91 -17.25
C PRO A 671 -26.62 7.60 -17.85
N GLU A 672 -27.50 6.81 -18.46
CA GLU A 672 -27.18 5.49 -19.00
C GLU A 672 -27.38 5.45 -20.52
N ALA A 673 -26.34 5.09 -21.26
CA ALA A 673 -26.45 4.64 -22.65
C ALA A 673 -26.63 3.11 -22.73
N GLU A 674 -25.98 2.40 -21.82
CA GLU A 674 -26.02 0.94 -21.62
C GLU A 674 -25.92 0.63 -20.11
N PRO A 675 -26.26 -0.60 -19.66
CA PRO A 675 -26.15 -0.97 -18.26
C PRO A 675 -24.77 -0.66 -17.66
N LEU A 676 -24.78 -0.09 -16.45
CA LEU A 676 -23.64 0.35 -15.64
C LEU A 676 -22.83 1.52 -16.22
N PHE A 677 -23.14 2.04 -17.40
CA PHE A 677 -22.37 3.14 -18.00
C PHE A 677 -22.40 4.41 -17.12
N GLY A 678 -23.57 4.77 -16.57
CA GLY A 678 -23.69 5.93 -15.68
C GLY A 678 -22.90 5.77 -14.37
N ALA A 679 -22.81 4.55 -13.85
CA ALA A 679 -21.99 4.24 -12.68
C ALA A 679 -20.49 4.37 -12.97
N VAL A 680 -20.03 3.93 -14.14
CA VAL A 680 -18.65 4.12 -14.61
C VAL A 680 -18.33 5.60 -14.81
N GLN A 681 -19.26 6.38 -15.37
CA GLN A 681 -19.08 7.82 -15.52
C GLN A 681 -18.93 8.51 -14.15
N ASN A 682 -19.80 8.17 -13.19
CA ASN A 682 -19.66 8.67 -11.82
C ASN A 682 -18.31 8.28 -11.20
N HIS A 683 -17.83 7.05 -11.42
CA HIS A 683 -16.52 6.60 -10.97
C HIS A 683 -15.37 7.41 -11.59
N ILE A 684 -15.42 7.69 -12.89
CA ILE A 684 -14.44 8.53 -13.59
C ILE A 684 -14.43 9.95 -13.02
N LEU A 685 -15.61 10.57 -12.85
CA LEU A 685 -15.73 11.90 -12.25
C LEU A 685 -15.19 11.92 -10.83
N TRP A 686 -15.51 10.91 -10.03
CA TRP A 686 -14.99 10.75 -8.69
C TRP A 686 -13.47 10.65 -8.69
N SER A 687 -12.88 9.81 -9.56
CA SER A 687 -11.42 9.63 -9.68
C SER A 687 -10.69 10.91 -10.09
N ILE A 688 -11.27 11.67 -11.03
CA ILE A 688 -10.75 12.99 -11.43
C ILE A 688 -10.83 13.96 -10.27
N ASP A 689 -11.95 14.01 -9.56
CA ASP A 689 -12.16 14.92 -8.43
C ASP A 689 -11.20 14.63 -7.26
N GLN A 690 -10.94 13.34 -6.96
CA GLN A 690 -9.89 12.94 -6.01
C GLN A 690 -8.50 13.43 -6.44
N THR A 691 -8.18 13.30 -7.73
CA THR A 691 -6.90 13.74 -8.30
C THR A 691 -6.78 15.26 -8.25
N GLU A 692 -7.86 15.98 -8.52
CA GLU A 692 -7.92 17.44 -8.44
C GLU A 692 -7.81 17.96 -7.01
N ALA A 693 -8.31 17.24 -6.01
CA ALA A 693 -8.03 17.58 -4.61
C ALA A 693 -6.54 17.45 -4.27
N ALA A 694 -5.84 16.47 -4.86
CA ALA A 694 -4.41 16.24 -4.65
C ALA A 694 -3.52 17.27 -5.35
N THR A 695 -3.89 17.61 -6.58
CA THR A 695 -3.15 18.53 -7.46
C THR A 695 -4.13 19.53 -8.09
N PRO A 696 -4.57 20.54 -7.32
CA PRO A 696 -5.63 21.45 -7.75
C PRO A 696 -5.29 22.24 -9.02
N GLN A 697 -6.31 22.69 -9.72
CA GLN A 697 -6.13 23.47 -10.94
C GLN A 697 -5.29 24.74 -10.71
N TRP A 698 -5.47 25.41 -9.57
CA TRP A 698 -4.66 26.59 -9.23
C TRP A 698 -3.17 26.24 -9.11
N TYR A 699 -2.81 25.07 -8.57
CA TYR A 699 -1.42 24.61 -8.50
C TYR A 699 -0.87 24.31 -9.90
N ARG A 700 -1.64 23.58 -10.72
CA ARG A 700 -1.23 23.21 -12.09
C ARG A 700 -1.02 24.43 -13.00
N LYS A 701 -1.81 25.49 -12.81
CA LYS A 701 -1.69 26.75 -13.56
C LYS A 701 -0.67 27.73 -12.98
N ALA A 702 -0.13 27.46 -11.80
CA ALA A 702 0.87 28.32 -11.16
C ALA A 702 2.17 28.35 -11.97
N SER A 703 2.98 29.40 -11.76
CA SER A 703 4.33 29.42 -12.32
C SER A 703 5.18 28.31 -11.70
N SER A 704 6.15 27.77 -12.44
CA SER A 704 7.07 26.74 -11.92
C SER A 704 7.80 27.21 -10.64
N ASN A 705 8.11 28.50 -10.53
CA ASN A 705 8.71 29.07 -9.32
C ASN A 705 7.77 29.01 -8.11
N ASP A 706 6.48 29.34 -8.29
CA ASP A 706 5.49 29.28 -7.21
C ASP A 706 5.21 27.83 -6.79
N GLN A 707 5.17 26.88 -7.73
CA GLN A 707 5.05 25.46 -7.44
C GLN A 707 6.23 24.94 -6.61
N HIS A 708 7.46 25.26 -7.04
CA HIS A 708 8.67 24.88 -6.34
C HIS A 708 8.76 25.47 -4.92
N LEU A 709 8.37 26.73 -4.76
CA LEU A 709 8.31 27.39 -3.45
C LEU A 709 7.28 26.71 -2.55
N LEU A 710 6.10 26.37 -3.08
CA LEU A 710 5.07 25.68 -2.31
C LEU A 710 5.52 24.27 -1.89
N ASN A 711 6.18 23.53 -2.79
CA ASN A 711 6.75 22.22 -2.49
C ASN A 711 7.81 22.31 -1.38
N ARG A 712 8.71 23.30 -1.45
CA ARG A 712 9.65 23.58 -0.36
C ARG A 712 8.92 23.87 0.94
N LEU A 713 7.93 24.78 0.94
CA LEU A 713 7.21 25.14 2.17
C LEU A 713 6.52 23.91 2.80
N ASN A 714 5.97 23.00 1.99
CA ASN A 714 5.43 21.73 2.50
C ASN A 714 6.53 20.83 3.11
N ALA A 715 7.72 20.77 2.51
CA ALA A 715 8.86 20.01 3.04
C ALA A 715 9.46 20.64 4.31
N ASP A 716 9.54 21.97 4.37
CA ASP A 716 9.95 22.74 5.54
C ASP A 716 9.02 22.43 6.73
N PHE A 717 7.71 22.53 6.51
CA PHE A 717 6.71 22.17 7.52
C PHE A 717 6.90 20.74 8.02
N LYS A 718 7.07 19.78 7.10
CA LYS A 718 7.30 18.37 7.45
C LYS A 718 8.55 18.18 8.30
N ALA A 719 9.67 18.81 7.93
CA ALA A 719 10.93 18.71 8.65
C ALA A 719 10.82 19.30 10.06
N ILE A 720 10.25 20.51 10.19
CA ILE A 720 10.03 21.16 11.49
C ILE A 720 9.11 20.30 12.36
N HIS A 721 7.97 19.87 11.82
CA HIS A 721 7.00 19.03 12.53
C HIS A 721 7.60 17.72 13.00
N HIS A 722 8.34 17.01 12.14
CA HIS A 722 8.94 15.73 12.50
C HIS A 722 9.97 15.90 13.63
N HIS A 723 10.77 16.96 13.60
CA HIS A 723 11.73 17.24 14.66
C HIS A 723 11.05 17.69 15.96
N SER A 724 10.01 18.52 15.87
CA SER A 724 9.37 19.14 17.02
C SER A 724 8.33 18.27 17.71
N ARG A 725 7.87 17.18 17.06
CA ARG A 725 6.74 16.34 17.52
C ARG A 725 6.89 15.89 18.97
N GLU A 726 8.04 15.35 19.36
CA GLU A 726 8.26 14.84 20.71
C GLU A 726 8.53 15.96 21.71
N MET A 727 9.27 16.99 21.29
CA MET A 727 9.58 18.16 22.12
C MET A 727 8.32 18.94 22.53
N LEU A 728 7.33 19.00 21.64
CA LEU A 728 6.10 19.76 21.79
C LEU A 728 4.88 18.88 22.13
N ALA A 729 5.05 17.56 22.23
CA ALA A 729 3.97 16.65 22.59
C ALA A 729 3.40 16.99 23.97
N VAL A 730 2.09 17.00 24.12
CA VAL A 730 1.44 17.14 25.42
C VAL A 730 0.71 15.88 25.76
N GLU A 731 0.96 15.42 26.97
CA GLU A 731 0.26 14.28 27.53
C GLU A 731 -1.19 14.68 27.82
N PRO A 732 -2.19 13.97 27.25
CA PRO A 732 -3.57 14.25 27.56
C PRO A 732 -3.86 14.15 29.06
N PHE A 733 -4.67 15.05 29.59
CA PHE A 733 -4.95 15.13 31.04
C PHE A 733 -5.36 13.79 31.65
N LYS A 734 -6.17 12.97 30.97
CA LYS A 734 -6.55 11.64 31.46
C LYS A 734 -5.36 10.67 31.56
N GLN A 735 -4.46 10.69 30.59
CA GLN A 735 -3.25 9.87 30.63
C GLN A 735 -2.31 10.34 31.74
N PHE A 736 -2.12 11.66 31.86
CA PHE A 736 -1.36 12.26 32.94
C PHE A 736 -1.93 11.88 34.32
N ALA A 737 -3.26 11.99 34.48
CA ALA A 737 -3.98 11.61 35.68
C ALA A 737 -3.83 10.12 36.00
N SER A 738 -3.94 9.24 35.00
CA SER A 738 -3.72 7.79 35.15
C SER A 738 -2.30 7.49 35.60
N HIS A 739 -1.28 8.09 34.98
CA HIS A 739 0.12 7.93 35.40
C HIS A 739 0.39 8.48 36.79
N LEU A 740 -0.20 9.62 37.15
CA LEU A 740 -0.08 10.20 38.47
C LEU A 740 -0.71 9.28 39.54
N VAL A 741 -1.95 8.82 39.32
CA VAL A 741 -2.62 7.87 40.22
C VAL A 741 -1.81 6.56 40.33
N LYS A 742 -1.34 6.02 39.20
CA LYS A 742 -0.51 4.81 39.18
C LYS A 742 0.76 4.98 40.01
N LYS A 743 1.45 6.11 39.88
CA LYS A 743 2.65 6.45 40.66
C LYS A 743 2.34 6.53 42.16
N GLU A 744 1.22 7.13 42.54
CA GLU A 744 0.83 7.32 43.93
C GLU A 744 0.31 6.03 44.57
N LEU A 745 -0.43 5.21 43.83
CA LEU A 745 -0.76 3.85 44.24
C LEU A 745 0.50 3.02 44.47
N LYS A 746 1.46 3.04 43.54
CA LYS A 746 2.73 2.32 43.70
C LYS A 746 3.46 2.75 44.98
N GLN A 747 3.43 4.04 45.33
CA GLN A 747 3.99 4.54 46.59
C GLN A 747 3.17 4.11 47.82
N TYR A 748 1.84 4.16 47.75
CA TYR A 748 0.95 3.70 48.83
C TYR A 748 1.18 2.21 49.14
N PHE A 749 1.20 1.37 48.11
CA PHE A 749 1.44 -0.07 48.20
C PHE A 749 2.88 -0.42 48.66
N ALA A 750 3.88 0.37 48.25
CA ALA A 750 5.24 0.25 48.77
C ALA A 750 5.32 0.56 50.28
N ARG A 751 4.51 1.48 50.81
CA ARG A 751 4.43 1.80 52.25
C ARG A 751 3.70 0.71 53.05
N THR A 752 2.81 -0.05 52.43
CA THR A 752 2.03 -1.14 53.06
C THR A 752 2.65 -2.54 52.85
N GLY A 753 3.85 -2.63 52.28
CA GLY A 753 4.68 -3.84 52.27
C GLY A 753 4.69 -4.66 50.97
N SER A 754 4.02 -4.21 49.91
CA SER A 754 3.98 -4.91 48.62
C SER A 754 4.10 -3.92 47.47
N ALA A 755 5.23 -3.87 46.76
CA ALA A 755 5.36 -3.02 45.57
C ALA A 755 4.60 -3.65 44.38
N VAL A 756 3.32 -3.29 44.21
CA VAL A 756 2.48 -3.77 43.11
C VAL A 756 2.29 -2.68 42.06
N ASP A 757 2.40 -3.04 40.78
CA ASP A 757 2.03 -2.17 39.66
C ASP A 757 0.54 -2.37 39.32
N ILE A 758 -0.29 -1.38 39.65
CA ILE A 758 -1.76 -1.41 39.46
C ILE A 758 -2.13 -0.47 38.32
N ASN A 759 -3.00 -0.91 37.41
CA ASN A 759 -3.59 -0.06 36.37
C ASN A 759 -4.86 0.62 36.92
N PRO A 760 -4.85 1.95 37.22
CA PRO A 760 -5.98 2.63 37.84
C PRO A 760 -7.22 2.75 36.94
N ASP A 761 -7.06 2.61 35.62
CA ASP A 761 -8.19 2.60 34.68
C ASP A 761 -8.99 1.27 34.74
N GLU A 762 -8.42 0.22 35.31
CA GLU A 762 -9.06 -1.09 35.54
C GLU A 762 -9.58 -1.26 36.99
N VAL A 763 -9.27 -0.30 37.87
CA VAL A 763 -9.77 -0.28 39.25
C VAL A 763 -11.07 0.50 39.28
N TRP A 764 -12.16 -0.19 39.56
CA TRP A 764 -13.48 0.42 39.63
C TRP A 764 -13.88 0.73 41.06
N VAL A 765 -14.52 1.88 41.24
CA VAL A 765 -14.97 2.37 42.53
C VAL A 765 -16.48 2.50 42.55
N LYS A 766 -17.10 1.93 43.59
CA LYS A 766 -18.52 2.12 43.92
C LYS A 766 -18.62 2.75 45.30
N PHE A 767 -19.25 3.92 45.33
CA PHE A 767 -19.49 4.72 46.53
C PHE A 767 -20.98 5.11 46.70
N HIS A 768 -21.82 4.86 45.67
CA HIS A 768 -23.28 4.98 45.68
C HIS A 768 -24.00 3.81 44.95
N ALA A 769 -25.33 3.73 45.05
CA ALA A 769 -26.15 2.70 44.41
C ALA A 769 -25.95 2.63 42.88
N ASP A 770 -25.81 3.79 42.22
CA ASP A 770 -25.73 3.92 40.77
C ASP A 770 -24.32 4.35 40.25
N SER A 771 -23.30 4.42 41.12
CA SER A 771 -21.96 4.84 40.71
C SER A 771 -21.12 3.66 40.20
N LYS A 772 -20.76 3.66 38.92
CA LYS A 772 -19.65 2.87 38.36
C LYS A 772 -18.70 3.81 37.65
N ILE A 773 -17.51 4.00 38.20
CA ILE A 773 -16.47 4.87 37.64
C ILE A 773 -15.09 4.27 37.91
N SER A 774 -14.16 4.44 36.98
CA SER A 774 -12.75 4.05 37.18
C SER A 774 -12.09 4.97 38.21
N LEU A 775 -11.02 4.51 38.85
CA LEU A 775 -10.29 5.29 39.85
C LEU A 775 -9.66 6.55 39.22
N THR A 776 -9.17 6.46 37.98
CA THR A 776 -8.69 7.62 37.21
C THR A 776 -9.81 8.63 36.95
N ASP A 777 -10.98 8.17 36.49
CA ASP A 777 -12.10 9.07 36.19
C ASP A 777 -12.69 9.70 37.47
N LEU A 778 -12.66 8.98 38.60
CA LEU A 778 -13.04 9.52 39.91
C LEU A 778 -12.06 10.58 40.41
N PHE A 779 -10.75 10.37 40.21
CA PHE A 779 -9.72 11.36 40.53
C PHE A 779 -9.90 12.64 39.72
N ILE A 780 -10.23 12.52 38.43
CA ILE A 780 -10.56 13.66 37.56
C ILE A 780 -11.87 14.33 38.00
N GLN A 781 -12.92 13.55 38.25
CA GLN A 781 -14.25 14.01 38.64
C GLN A 781 -14.42 14.02 40.17
N TRP A 782 -13.39 14.48 40.89
CA TRP A 782 -13.28 14.36 42.34
C TRP A 782 -14.46 14.97 43.11
N GLN A 783 -15.14 15.95 42.52
CA GLN A 783 -16.35 16.56 43.08
C GLN A 783 -17.45 15.53 43.32
N LYS A 784 -17.58 14.48 42.48
CA LYS A 784 -18.57 13.40 42.69
C LYS A 784 -18.36 12.68 44.01
N TRP A 785 -17.10 12.43 44.37
CA TRP A 785 -16.73 11.86 45.67
C TRP A 785 -16.98 12.85 46.81
N ARG A 786 -16.69 14.14 46.63
CA ARG A 786 -16.93 15.16 47.67
C ARG A 786 -18.40 15.53 47.87
N SER A 787 -19.24 15.38 46.86
CA SER A 787 -20.68 15.62 46.90
C SER A 787 -21.50 14.45 47.47
N ASP A 788 -20.89 13.27 47.61
CA ASP A 788 -21.50 12.13 48.28
C ASP A 788 -21.65 12.44 49.78
N VAL A 789 -22.90 12.58 50.19
CA VAL A 789 -23.37 12.67 51.57
C VAL A 789 -24.32 11.51 51.82
N SER A 790 -24.00 10.68 52.81
CA SER A 790 -24.80 9.48 53.12
C SER A 790 -26.22 9.87 53.58
N ALA A 791 -27.20 8.98 53.38
CA ALA A 791 -28.56 9.19 53.90
C ALA A 791 -28.58 9.37 55.44
N PHE A 792 -27.63 8.72 56.13
CA PHE A 792 -27.39 8.88 57.56
C PHE A 792 -26.93 10.29 57.90
N GLU A 793 -26.09 10.92 57.08
CA GLU A 793 -25.59 12.29 57.26
C GLU A 793 -26.69 13.33 57.05
N LYS A 794 -27.51 13.19 55.98
CA LYS A 794 -28.69 14.05 55.77
C LYS A 794 -29.66 13.97 56.95
N PHE A 795 -29.86 12.77 57.50
CA PHE A 795 -30.65 12.54 58.70
C PHE A 795 -29.97 13.16 59.93
N PHE A 796 -28.69 12.90 60.19
CA PHE A 796 -27.94 13.41 61.36
C PHE A 796 -27.82 14.94 61.39
N THR A 797 -27.57 15.59 60.25
CA THR A 797 -27.56 17.06 60.15
C THR A 797 -28.93 17.68 60.36
N TRP A 798 -30.00 16.94 60.02
CA TRP A 798 -31.39 17.35 60.26
C TRP A 798 -31.78 17.20 61.74
N VAL A 799 -31.34 16.14 62.43
CA VAL A 799 -31.62 15.96 63.87
C VAL A 799 -30.73 16.78 64.80
N ASN A 800 -29.53 17.20 64.37
CA ASN A 800 -28.60 17.99 65.20
C ASN A 800 -27.79 19.04 64.40
N PRO A 801 -28.33 20.25 64.19
CA PRO A 801 -27.71 21.30 63.36
C PRO A 801 -26.39 21.87 63.93
N GLN A 802 -26.17 21.75 65.25
CA GLN A 802 -24.98 22.32 65.94
C GLN A 802 -23.67 21.55 65.68
N LEU A 803 -23.74 20.35 65.10
CA LEU A 803 -22.58 19.50 64.80
C LEU A 803 -22.24 19.46 63.29
N ALA A 804 -22.86 20.33 62.49
CA ALA A 804 -22.67 20.43 61.04
C ALA A 804 -21.22 20.78 60.60
N GLY A 805 -20.34 21.11 61.54
CA GLY A 805 -18.93 21.48 61.31
C GLY A 805 -17.89 20.38 61.54
N ILE A 806 -18.27 19.12 61.81
CA ILE A 806 -17.28 18.04 62.01
C ILE A 806 -16.88 17.41 60.66
N GLU A 807 -16.07 18.10 59.86
CA GLU A 807 -15.53 17.59 58.60
C GLU A 807 -14.78 16.25 58.77
N ASN A 808 -14.10 16.06 59.89
CA ASN A 808 -13.35 14.83 60.21
C ASN A 808 -14.23 13.56 60.34
N LEU A 809 -15.49 13.69 60.78
CA LEU A 809 -16.42 12.56 60.89
C LEU A 809 -17.05 12.23 59.53
N ARG A 810 -17.24 13.25 58.69
CA ARG A 810 -17.73 13.13 57.31
C ARG A 810 -16.76 12.36 56.41
N GLU A 811 -15.46 12.59 56.57
CA GLU A 811 -14.42 11.86 55.84
C GLU A 811 -14.24 10.41 56.30
N GLN A 812 -14.49 10.11 57.58
CA GLN A 812 -14.37 8.75 58.14
C GLN A 812 -15.54 7.82 57.80
N LEU A 813 -16.72 8.38 57.47
CA LEU A 813 -17.94 7.60 57.21
C LEU A 813 -18.13 7.22 55.73
N ARG A 814 -17.30 7.72 54.80
CA ARG A 814 -17.37 7.35 53.38
C ARG A 814 -16.87 5.92 53.17
N GLN A 815 -17.72 5.09 52.58
CA GLN A 815 -17.36 3.72 52.20
C GLN A 815 -17.22 3.63 50.68
N ALA A 816 -16.15 3.00 50.23
CA ALA A 816 -15.92 2.68 48.83
C ALA A 816 -15.63 1.19 48.71
N THR A 817 -16.23 0.56 47.73
CA THR A 817 -15.91 -0.81 47.32
C THR A 817 -15.17 -0.78 46.00
N PHE A 818 -14.10 -1.58 45.93
CA PHE A 818 -13.23 -1.66 44.77
C PHE A 818 -13.34 -3.02 44.12
N TRP A 819 -13.32 -3.08 42.79
CA TRP A 819 -13.18 -4.33 42.05
C TRP A 819 -12.33 -4.13 40.80
N THR A 820 -11.77 -5.23 40.30
CA THR A 820 -11.06 -5.27 39.02
C THR A 820 -11.57 -6.45 38.20
N PHE A 821 -11.47 -6.38 36.87
CA PHE A 821 -11.86 -7.46 35.98
C PHE A 821 -10.72 -8.45 35.68
N THR A 822 -9.48 -8.03 35.94
CA THR A 822 -8.25 -8.77 35.64
C THR A 822 -7.60 -9.39 36.89
N GLY A 823 -8.25 -9.29 38.05
CA GLY A 823 -7.78 -9.89 39.29
C GLY A 823 -6.58 -9.17 39.93
N GLN A 824 -6.40 -7.86 39.68
CA GLN A 824 -5.31 -7.09 40.29
C GLN A 824 -5.43 -7.06 41.82
N PRO A 825 -4.32 -7.08 42.58
CA PRO A 825 -4.34 -7.20 44.03
C PRO A 825 -4.69 -5.86 44.70
N ILE A 826 -5.99 -5.57 44.77
CA ILE A 826 -6.56 -4.30 45.25
C ILE A 826 -7.09 -4.35 46.69
N ALA A 827 -6.87 -5.46 47.41
CA ALA A 827 -7.45 -5.69 48.74
C ALA A 827 -7.08 -4.65 49.81
N GLN A 828 -6.03 -3.86 49.57
CA GLN A 828 -5.54 -2.81 50.47
C GLN A 828 -6.11 -1.41 50.17
N LEU A 829 -6.89 -1.26 49.09
CA LEU A 829 -7.55 0.00 48.73
C LEU A 829 -8.75 0.28 49.64
N ASN A 830 -8.87 1.53 50.08
CA ASN A 830 -9.98 2.00 50.91
C ASN A 830 -10.29 3.47 50.58
N ALA A 831 -11.30 4.04 51.24
CA ALA A 831 -11.73 5.42 51.05
C ALA A 831 -10.62 6.47 51.33
N ARG A 832 -9.66 6.17 52.20
CA ARG A 832 -8.53 7.07 52.50
C ARG A 832 -7.62 7.28 51.30
N VAL A 833 -7.37 6.23 50.53
CA VAL A 833 -6.60 6.31 49.28
C VAL A 833 -7.27 7.25 48.28
N ILE A 834 -8.60 7.26 48.22
CA ILE A 834 -9.34 8.17 47.33
C ILE A 834 -9.16 9.62 47.77
N ASN A 835 -9.25 9.91 49.08
CA ASN A 835 -8.99 11.25 49.62
C ASN A 835 -7.55 11.70 49.35
N ASP A 836 -6.57 10.85 49.68
CA ASP A 836 -5.15 11.13 49.47
C ASP A 836 -4.85 11.42 47.99
N LEU A 837 -5.47 10.68 47.06
CA LEU A 837 -5.36 10.93 45.64
C LEU A 837 -5.98 12.29 45.27
N ILE A 838 -7.22 12.56 45.66
CA ILE A 838 -7.93 13.80 45.31
C ILE A 838 -7.20 15.04 45.86
N ASP A 839 -6.60 14.95 47.04
CA ASP A 839 -5.85 16.05 47.68
C ASP A 839 -4.54 16.39 46.97
N LEU A 840 -4.10 15.57 46.01
CA LEU A 840 -3.01 15.93 45.09
C LEU A 840 -3.38 17.07 44.14
N ARG A 841 -4.68 17.41 44.03
CA ARG A 841 -5.21 18.47 43.17
C ARG A 841 -4.79 18.27 41.70
N PRO A 842 -5.48 17.39 40.96
CA PRO A 842 -5.06 16.98 39.61
C PRO A 842 -4.87 18.15 38.64
N GLY A 843 -5.75 19.16 38.71
CA GLY A 843 -5.65 20.38 37.90
C GLY A 843 -4.36 21.16 38.17
N GLU A 844 -3.99 21.36 39.44
CA GLU A 844 -2.76 22.07 39.82
C GLU A 844 -1.49 21.30 39.40
N LYS A 845 -1.49 19.96 39.56
CA LYS A 845 -0.36 19.11 39.13
C LYS A 845 -0.18 19.12 37.62
N TYR A 846 -1.28 19.13 36.87
CA TYR A 846 -1.21 19.24 35.43
C TYR A 846 -0.78 20.62 34.95
N LEU A 847 -1.24 21.68 35.64
CA LEU A 847 -0.77 23.04 35.40
C LEU A 847 0.75 23.15 35.64
N GLN A 848 1.24 22.54 36.71
CA GLN A 848 2.67 22.47 37.01
C GLN A 848 3.44 21.72 35.91
N TYR A 849 2.93 20.56 35.47
CA TYR A 849 3.50 19.81 34.34
C TYR A 849 3.63 20.66 33.07
N LEU A 850 2.58 21.40 32.69
CA LEU A 850 2.60 22.26 31.50
C LEU A 850 3.61 23.42 31.66
N LYS A 851 3.66 24.04 32.85
CA LYS A 851 4.65 25.09 33.15
C LYS A 851 6.07 24.54 33.06
N ASP A 852 6.34 23.38 33.65
CA ASP A 852 7.68 22.77 33.64
C ASP A 852 8.10 22.34 32.23
N LYS A 853 7.16 21.83 31.43
CA LYS A 853 7.43 21.38 30.06
C LYS A 853 7.67 22.53 29.06
N PHE A 854 7.02 23.68 29.24
CA PHE A 854 7.03 24.74 28.21
C PHE A 854 7.55 26.10 28.67
N LEU A 855 7.34 26.48 29.93
CA LEU A 855 7.75 27.79 30.47
C LEU A 855 9.07 27.73 31.26
N ASN A 856 9.30 26.65 32.01
CA ASN A 856 10.51 26.47 32.82
C ASN A 856 11.54 25.55 32.16
N ALA A 857 11.31 25.14 30.91
CA ALA A 857 12.17 24.18 30.21
C ALA A 857 13.50 24.81 29.78
N SER A 858 14.60 24.07 29.90
CA SER A 858 15.95 24.54 29.50
C SER A 858 16.10 24.75 27.98
N ASP A 859 15.24 24.11 27.18
CA ASP A 859 15.21 24.17 25.72
C ASP A 859 14.18 25.20 25.18
N ILE A 860 13.70 26.13 26.02
CA ILE A 860 12.65 27.09 25.67
C ILE A 860 12.97 27.93 24.42
N ASP A 861 14.24 28.31 24.24
CA ASP A 861 14.66 29.10 23.07
C ASP A 861 14.58 28.29 21.77
N LEU A 862 14.90 26.99 21.83
CA LEU A 862 14.73 26.09 20.68
C LEU A 862 13.24 25.91 20.36
N LYS A 863 12.39 25.70 21.38
CA LYS A 863 10.92 25.60 21.20
C LYS A 863 10.33 26.86 20.60
N ALA A 864 10.76 28.04 21.05
CA ALA A 864 10.34 29.31 20.47
C ALA A 864 10.83 29.50 19.02
N SER A 865 12.06 29.05 18.70
CA SER A 865 12.62 29.08 17.34
C SER A 865 11.84 28.16 16.38
N LEU A 866 11.49 26.95 16.83
CA LEU A 866 10.65 26.01 16.07
C LEU A 866 9.24 26.56 15.87
N TYR A 867 8.61 27.13 16.91
CA TYR A 867 7.30 27.77 16.80
C TYR A 867 7.29 28.92 15.79
N ARG A 868 8.30 29.81 15.86
CA ARG A 868 8.49 30.90 14.91
C ARG A 868 8.56 30.38 13.48
N LYS A 869 9.40 29.37 13.23
CA LYS A 869 9.57 28.82 11.89
C LYS A 869 8.29 28.18 11.36
N THR A 870 7.54 27.48 12.20
CA THR A 870 6.22 26.95 11.84
C THR A 870 5.26 28.08 11.44
N LYS A 871 5.20 29.16 12.22
CA LYS A 871 4.33 30.31 11.92
C LYS A 871 4.72 31.06 10.65
N GLN A 872 6.01 31.25 10.40
CA GLN A 872 6.48 31.80 9.13
C GLN A 872 6.07 30.92 7.95
N ASN A 873 6.28 29.61 8.06
CA ASN A 873 5.94 28.66 7.01
C ASN A 873 4.43 28.69 6.69
N GLU A 874 3.59 28.63 7.72
CA GLU A 874 2.13 28.72 7.63
C GLU A 874 1.67 29.98 6.90
N MET A 875 2.10 31.16 7.36
CA MET A 875 1.74 32.44 6.76
C MET A 875 2.23 32.57 5.31
N LEU A 876 3.49 32.19 5.03
CA LEU A 876 4.05 32.24 3.67
C LEU A 876 3.31 31.30 2.72
N ARG A 877 2.96 30.10 3.20
CA ARG A 877 2.24 29.11 2.40
C ARG A 877 0.85 29.63 2.04
N THR A 878 0.10 30.19 2.99
CA THR A 878 -1.23 30.73 2.68
C THR A 878 -1.14 31.95 1.78
N ALA A 879 -0.24 32.91 2.05
CA ALA A 879 -0.04 34.07 1.19
C ALA A 879 0.33 33.65 -0.26
N LEU A 880 1.16 32.63 -0.41
CA LEU A 880 1.51 32.07 -1.73
C LEU A 880 0.31 31.44 -2.42
N ILE A 881 -0.50 30.65 -1.72
CA ILE A 881 -1.72 30.04 -2.30
C ILE A 881 -2.70 31.13 -2.73
N GLN A 882 -2.93 32.16 -1.91
CA GLN A 882 -3.80 33.27 -2.26
C GLN A 882 -3.26 34.07 -3.45
N LYS A 883 -1.93 34.28 -3.55
CA LYS A 883 -1.30 34.86 -4.75
C LYS A 883 -1.56 34.01 -6.00
N ILE A 884 -1.33 32.69 -5.93
CA ILE A 884 -1.54 31.77 -7.06
C ILE A 884 -3.00 31.78 -7.52
N LYS A 885 -3.95 31.88 -6.57
CA LYS A 885 -5.39 31.99 -6.85
C LYS A 885 -5.82 33.38 -7.38
N GLY A 886 -4.93 34.37 -7.38
CA GLY A 886 -5.23 35.75 -7.79
C GLY A 886 -5.94 36.57 -6.71
N GLU A 887 -5.97 36.09 -5.47
CA GLU A 887 -6.57 36.78 -4.32
C GLU A 887 -5.60 37.79 -3.67
N LEU A 888 -4.29 37.63 -3.89
CA LEU A 888 -3.24 38.60 -3.56
C LEU A 888 -2.47 38.98 -4.81
N SER A 889 -2.13 40.27 -4.96
CA SER A 889 -1.22 40.71 -6.00
C SER A 889 0.23 40.29 -5.71
N LEU A 890 1.08 40.26 -6.76
CA LEU A 890 2.52 39.96 -6.60
C LEU A 890 3.20 40.96 -5.65
N ASP A 891 2.83 42.24 -5.70
CA ASP A 891 3.35 43.28 -4.82
C ASP A 891 2.95 43.05 -3.36
N GLN A 892 1.67 42.80 -3.09
CA GLN A 892 1.18 42.46 -1.75
C GLN A 892 1.84 41.20 -1.20
N PHE A 893 1.97 40.15 -2.01
CA PHE A 893 2.68 38.93 -1.61
C PHE A 893 4.14 39.21 -1.26
N SER A 894 4.87 39.95 -2.12
CA SER A 894 6.30 40.25 -1.89
C SER A 894 6.50 41.07 -0.62
N TRP A 895 5.58 42.01 -0.35
CA TRP A 895 5.57 42.78 0.89
C TRP A 895 5.32 41.90 2.13
N LEU A 896 4.26 41.08 2.12
CA LEU A 896 3.95 40.16 3.21
C LEU A 896 5.11 39.18 3.45
N GLN A 897 5.67 38.61 2.39
CA GLN A 897 6.84 37.74 2.45
C GLN A 897 8.03 38.44 3.11
N GLY A 898 8.29 39.72 2.78
CA GLY A 898 9.33 40.52 3.41
C GLY A 898 9.14 40.68 4.91
N LEU A 899 7.92 40.99 5.37
CA LEU A 899 7.61 41.12 6.80
C LEU A 899 7.69 39.76 7.52
N ILE A 900 7.17 38.69 6.93
CA ILE A 900 7.17 37.35 7.53
C ILE A 900 8.60 36.79 7.65
N ASN A 901 9.41 36.92 6.60
CA ASN A 901 10.84 36.55 6.66
C ASN A 901 11.59 37.45 7.64
N GLY A 902 11.16 38.71 7.78
CA GLY A 902 11.70 39.68 8.73
C GLY A 902 11.67 39.19 10.17
N PHE A 903 10.75 38.30 10.56
CA PHE A 903 10.66 37.73 11.91
C PHE A 903 11.90 36.95 12.37
N ASP A 904 12.82 36.60 11.46
CA ASP A 904 14.12 36.00 11.83
C ASP A 904 14.99 36.98 12.62
N ARG A 905 14.74 38.28 12.48
CA ARG A 905 15.43 39.37 13.17
C ARG A 905 14.37 40.07 14.01
N ASP A 906 14.62 40.32 15.30
CA ASP A 906 13.70 41.15 16.09
C ASP A 906 13.41 42.44 15.30
N LEU A 907 12.14 42.74 15.04
CA LEU A 907 11.78 43.75 14.04
C LEU A 907 12.33 45.12 14.46
N PRO A 908 13.04 45.85 13.57
CA PRO A 908 13.64 47.13 13.93
C PRO A 908 12.57 48.15 14.32
N ARG A 909 12.77 48.82 15.47
CA ARG A 909 11.93 49.94 15.94
C ARG A 909 11.92 51.07 14.91
N GLN A 910 10.73 51.46 14.42
CA GLN A 910 10.53 52.76 13.78
C GLN A 910 9.30 53.44 14.39
N GLY A 911 9.50 54.57 15.07
CA GLY A 911 8.43 55.44 15.61
C GLY A 911 8.12 55.30 17.11
N ILE A 912 7.26 56.19 17.60
CA ILE A 912 6.74 56.20 18.98
C ILE A 912 5.57 55.21 19.06
N ILE A 913 5.64 54.24 19.98
CA ILE A 913 4.53 53.31 20.25
C ILE A 913 3.48 54.04 21.09
N THR A 914 2.31 54.30 20.52
CA THR A 914 1.11 54.58 21.32
C THR A 914 0.62 53.25 21.91
N THR A 915 1.14 52.88 23.07
CA THR A 915 0.68 51.72 23.83
C THR A 915 -0.82 51.85 24.07
N GLY A 916 -1.61 50.84 23.67
CA GLY A 916 -3.07 50.90 23.76
C GLY A 916 -3.80 51.37 22.49
N GLY A 917 -3.09 51.84 21.46
CA GLY A 917 -3.65 52.46 20.25
C GLY A 917 -4.09 51.51 19.12
N LYS A 918 -4.40 52.10 17.95
CA LYS A 918 -4.72 51.38 16.69
C LYS A 918 -3.45 50.83 16.02
N PRO A 919 -3.52 49.71 15.25
CA PRO A 919 -2.37 49.17 14.52
C PRO A 919 -1.70 50.20 13.60
N GLY A 920 -0.37 50.18 13.52
CA GLY A 920 0.44 51.04 12.66
C GLY A 920 1.20 50.28 11.56
N ILE A 921 2.24 50.90 11.01
CA ILE A 921 3.13 50.25 10.02
C ILE A 921 3.95 49.13 10.71
N GLY A 922 4.00 47.94 10.11
CA GLY A 922 4.64 46.75 10.68
C GLY A 922 3.66 45.62 10.96
N VAL A 923 3.96 44.77 11.93
CA VAL A 923 3.10 43.65 12.34
C VAL A 923 2.63 43.87 13.77
N TYR A 924 1.33 43.77 14.00
CA TYR A 924 0.67 44.00 15.29
C TYR A 924 -0.21 42.80 15.66
N GLU A 925 -0.43 42.61 16.96
CA GLU A 925 -1.44 41.70 17.48
C GLU A 925 -2.83 42.10 16.96
N PHE A 926 -3.63 41.10 16.56
CA PHE A 926 -5.02 41.34 16.24
C PHE A 926 -5.87 41.34 17.52
N THR A 927 -6.60 42.44 17.76
CA THR A 927 -7.39 42.62 18.98
C THR A 927 -8.83 43.01 18.68
N LEU A 928 -9.76 42.51 19.50
CA LEU A 928 -11.17 42.92 19.49
C LEU A 928 -11.58 43.30 20.92
N ARG A 929 -12.20 44.47 21.11
CA ARG A 929 -12.51 45.06 22.44
C ARG A 929 -11.29 45.11 23.36
N GLY A 930 -10.11 45.38 22.79
CA GLY A 930 -8.84 45.41 23.53
C GLY A 930 -8.32 44.05 24.00
N ARG A 931 -8.94 42.93 23.58
CA ARG A 931 -8.51 41.56 23.88
C ARG A 931 -7.77 40.97 22.69
N ALA A 932 -6.56 40.46 22.93
CA ALA A 932 -5.74 39.82 21.89
C ALA A 932 -6.34 38.48 21.44
N LEU A 933 -6.29 38.26 20.13
CA LEU A 933 -6.64 37.02 19.46
C LEU A 933 -5.34 36.32 19.07
N VAL A 934 -4.92 35.37 19.89
CA VAL A 934 -3.55 34.83 19.84
C VAL A 934 -3.35 34.00 18.57
N GLY A 935 -2.35 34.37 17.77
CA GLY A 935 -2.05 33.76 16.48
C GLY A 935 -2.74 34.42 15.28
N ALA A 936 -3.45 35.53 15.49
CA ALA A 936 -3.94 36.43 14.44
C ALA A 936 -3.20 37.77 14.50
N TYR A 937 -2.99 38.38 13.34
CA TYR A 937 -2.10 39.54 13.19
C TYR A 937 -2.68 40.60 12.25
N VAL A 938 -2.20 41.83 12.40
CA VAL A 938 -2.47 42.95 11.48
C VAL A 938 -1.14 43.39 10.87
N PHE A 939 -1.07 43.38 9.54
CA PHE A 939 0.07 43.81 8.75
C PHE A 939 -0.22 45.19 8.16
N GLY A 940 0.62 46.18 8.43
CA GLY A 940 0.48 47.55 7.96
C GLY A 940 1.64 48.00 7.08
N ARG A 941 1.36 48.66 5.95
CA ARG A 941 2.36 49.37 5.12
C ARG A 941 1.83 50.69 4.60
N LYS A 942 2.76 51.52 4.09
CA LYS A 942 2.44 52.78 3.43
C LYS A 942 2.56 52.61 1.92
N VAL A 943 1.48 52.86 1.19
CA VAL A 943 1.42 52.79 -0.28
C VAL A 943 0.94 54.15 -0.80
N SER A 944 1.78 54.84 -1.58
CA SER A 944 1.46 56.15 -2.17
C SER A 944 0.94 57.17 -1.14
N GLY A 945 1.51 57.17 0.07
CA GLY A 945 1.13 58.06 1.16
C GLY A 945 -0.11 57.65 1.97
N ARG A 946 -0.79 56.54 1.61
CA ARG A 946 -1.92 55.98 2.35
C ARG A 946 -1.51 54.72 3.11
N ASP A 947 -2.16 54.47 4.24
CA ASP A 947 -1.92 53.26 5.03
C ASP A 947 -2.80 52.11 4.47
N GLU A 948 -2.16 50.98 4.19
CA GLU A 948 -2.80 49.72 3.78
C GLU A 948 -2.62 48.70 4.89
N PHE A 949 -3.72 48.06 5.31
CA PHE A 949 -3.75 47.09 6.40
C PHE A 949 -4.39 45.77 5.96
N PHE A 950 -3.70 44.68 6.23
CA PHE A 950 -4.19 43.31 6.04
C PHE A 950 -4.34 42.63 7.40
N VAL A 951 -5.46 41.94 7.59
CA VAL A 951 -5.68 41.06 8.72
C VAL A 951 -5.29 39.65 8.30
N TYR A 952 -4.55 38.97 9.17
CA TYR A 952 -4.27 37.55 9.09
C TYR A 952 -5.05 36.81 10.16
N ILE A 953 -5.92 35.89 9.75
CA ILE A 953 -6.56 34.91 10.63
C ILE A 953 -6.28 33.54 10.01
N PRO A 954 -5.61 32.61 10.72
CA PRO A 954 -5.28 31.31 10.15
C PRO A 954 -6.54 30.47 9.90
N ASP A 955 -6.59 29.67 8.84
CA ASP A 955 -7.66 28.72 8.51
C ASP A 955 -9.08 29.33 8.52
N THR A 956 -9.28 30.42 7.78
CA THR A 956 -10.64 30.95 7.62
C THR A 956 -11.51 29.97 6.83
N PRO A 957 -12.83 29.91 7.09
CA PRO A 957 -13.72 28.98 6.39
C PRO A 957 -13.75 29.13 4.86
N ASP A 958 -13.45 30.32 4.36
CA ASP A 958 -13.37 30.65 2.93
C ASP A 958 -11.97 30.47 2.33
N GLY A 959 -10.98 30.07 3.13
CA GLY A 959 -9.58 29.86 2.71
C GLY A 959 -8.82 31.14 2.38
N LYS A 960 -9.36 32.31 2.76
CA LYS A 960 -8.75 33.62 2.59
C LYS A 960 -8.24 34.17 3.92
N ASP A 961 -7.12 33.62 4.37
CA ASP A 961 -6.53 33.93 5.67
C ASP A 961 -5.97 35.36 5.74
N PHE A 962 -5.40 35.86 4.64
CA PHE A 962 -5.07 37.28 4.48
C PHE A 962 -6.19 38.00 3.75
N PHE A 963 -6.67 39.09 4.34
CA PHE A 963 -7.68 39.95 3.72
C PHE A 963 -7.52 41.41 4.17
N PRO A 964 -7.92 42.39 3.35
CA PRO A 964 -7.91 43.80 3.75
C PRO A 964 -8.77 44.04 5.00
N VAL A 965 -8.31 44.89 5.91
CA VAL A 965 -9.08 45.23 7.14
C VAL A 965 -10.49 45.74 6.83
N GLN A 966 -10.71 46.31 5.65
CA GLN A 966 -11.99 46.79 5.16
C GLN A 966 -13.05 45.68 5.03
N GLU A 967 -12.64 44.43 4.81
CA GLU A 967 -13.55 43.29 4.69
C GLU A 967 -14.02 42.73 6.04
N LEU A 968 -13.40 43.14 7.15
CA LEU A 968 -13.60 42.52 8.46
C LEU A 968 -15.07 42.58 8.92
N ALA A 969 -15.73 43.74 8.85
CA ALA A 969 -17.14 43.89 9.22
C ALA A 969 -18.08 42.98 8.41
N GLY A 970 -17.78 42.78 7.12
CA GLY A 970 -18.56 41.89 6.25
C GLY A 970 -18.40 40.42 6.65
N ARG A 971 -17.17 40.01 6.96
CA ARG A 971 -16.84 38.62 7.35
C ARG A 971 -17.40 38.25 8.72
N LEU A 972 -17.44 39.20 9.66
CA LEU A 972 -18.04 39.02 11.00
C LEU A 972 -19.57 38.79 10.99
N LYS A 973 -20.22 38.86 9.82
CA LYS A 973 -21.63 38.45 9.66
C LYS A 973 -21.78 36.94 9.50
N SER A 974 -20.70 36.22 9.23
CA SER A 974 -20.74 34.77 9.05
C SER A 974 -20.63 34.04 10.40
N VAL A 975 -21.58 33.15 10.70
CA VAL A 975 -21.54 32.30 11.89
C VAL A 975 -20.25 31.47 11.96
N THR A 976 -19.81 30.93 10.83
CA THR A 976 -18.63 30.07 10.77
C THR A 976 -17.35 30.88 11.01
N PHE A 977 -17.28 32.10 10.48
CA PHE A 977 -16.16 33.01 10.72
C PHE A 977 -16.14 33.50 12.18
N ASN A 978 -17.29 33.86 12.75
CA ASN A 978 -17.41 34.27 14.16
C ASN A 978 -16.94 33.18 15.13
N LYS A 979 -17.31 31.92 14.89
CA LYS A 979 -16.83 30.79 15.68
C LYS A 979 -15.29 30.68 15.63
N LYS A 980 -14.68 30.88 14.46
CA LYS A 980 -13.23 30.87 14.29
C LYS A 980 -12.54 32.03 15.01
N VAL A 981 -13.10 33.24 14.92
CA VAL A 981 -12.58 34.42 15.64
C VAL A 981 -12.66 34.20 17.16
N LEU A 982 -13.79 33.67 17.64
CA LEU A 982 -13.99 33.41 19.06
C LEU A 982 -13.02 32.36 19.61
N SER A 983 -12.66 31.35 18.82
CA SER A 983 -11.70 30.31 19.26
C SER A 983 -10.26 30.78 19.39
N LEU A 984 -9.93 31.97 18.86
CA LEU A 984 -8.61 32.59 19.03
C LEU A 984 -8.52 33.42 20.31
N ALA A 985 -9.64 33.74 20.95
CA ALA A 985 -9.68 34.42 22.23
C ALA A 985 -9.48 33.42 23.38
N ARG A 986 -8.74 33.84 24.43
CA ARG A 986 -8.67 33.11 25.70
C ARG A 986 -10.06 32.89 26.28
N LEU A 987 -10.30 31.76 26.94
CA LEU A 987 -11.60 31.41 27.54
C LEU A 987 -12.09 32.52 28.49
N GLU A 988 -11.20 33.08 29.31
CA GLU A 988 -11.47 34.23 30.19
C GLU A 988 -12.02 35.47 29.45
N HIS A 989 -11.66 35.65 28.18
CA HIS A 989 -12.01 36.81 27.36
C HIS A 989 -13.12 36.53 26.35
N GLN A 990 -13.52 35.27 26.16
CA GLN A 990 -14.48 34.87 25.13
C GLN A 990 -15.82 35.58 25.27
N GLN A 991 -16.32 35.81 26.50
CA GLN A 991 -17.59 36.50 26.68
C GLN A 991 -17.54 37.95 26.16
N ALA A 992 -16.43 38.67 26.39
CA ALA A 992 -16.28 40.04 25.91
C ALA A 992 -16.17 40.11 24.37
N VAL A 993 -15.47 39.16 23.76
CA VAL A 993 -15.35 39.04 22.30
C VAL A 993 -16.69 38.62 21.69
N LYS A 994 -17.36 37.61 22.26
CA LYS A 994 -18.68 37.14 21.84
C LYS A 994 -19.72 38.26 21.83
N ASN A 995 -19.78 39.08 22.90
CA ASN A 995 -20.67 40.22 22.97
C ASN A 995 -20.45 41.21 21.79
N LEU A 996 -19.22 41.37 21.29
CA LEU A 996 -18.98 42.14 20.07
C LEU A 996 -19.47 41.40 18.82
N LEU A 997 -19.14 40.12 18.68
CA LEU A 997 -19.53 39.31 17.52
C LEU A 997 -21.06 39.27 17.34
N ASP A 998 -21.80 39.13 18.44
CA ASP A 998 -23.26 39.12 18.45
C ASP A 998 -23.84 40.45 17.90
N THR A 999 -23.17 41.59 18.09
CA THR A 999 -23.61 42.86 17.48
C THR A 999 -23.49 42.90 15.96
N TYR A 1000 -22.58 42.15 15.34
CA TYR A 1000 -22.48 42.05 13.88
C TYR A 1000 -23.42 41.00 13.30
N TRP A 1001 -23.78 39.99 14.10
CA TRP A 1001 -24.72 38.94 13.75
C TRP A 1001 -26.19 39.39 13.86
N ASP A 1002 -26.56 40.07 14.96
CA ASP A 1002 -27.94 40.43 15.30
C ASP A 1002 -28.32 41.88 14.91
N SER A 1003 -27.41 42.69 14.35
CA SER A 1003 -27.70 44.11 14.09
C SER A 1003 -28.67 44.36 12.92
N ASN A 1004 -29.72 45.13 13.21
CA ASN A 1004 -30.58 45.76 12.23
C ASN A 1004 -30.85 47.24 12.64
N PRO A 1005 -30.37 48.26 11.89
CA PRO A 1005 -29.61 48.15 10.65
C PRO A 1005 -28.19 47.61 10.87
N VAL A 1006 -27.69 46.98 9.83
CA VAL A 1006 -26.41 46.27 9.77
C VAL A 1006 -25.24 47.18 10.18
N ALA A 1007 -24.42 46.73 11.13
CA ALA A 1007 -23.15 47.39 11.44
C ALA A 1007 -22.28 47.49 10.16
N THR A 1008 -22.03 48.72 9.70
CA THR A 1008 -21.25 49.00 8.46
C THR A 1008 -19.81 49.40 8.74
N SER A 1009 -19.47 49.76 9.98
CA SER A 1009 -18.11 50.11 10.38
C SER A 1009 -17.33 48.87 10.88
N ASN A 1010 -16.04 48.83 10.53
CA ASN A 1010 -15.12 47.84 11.10
C ASN A 1010 -14.98 48.03 12.61
N PRO A 1011 -14.79 46.94 13.38
CA PRO A 1011 -14.53 47.04 14.80
C PRO A 1011 -13.24 47.83 15.04
N GLU A 1012 -13.23 48.68 16.06
CA GLU A 1012 -12.02 49.39 16.41
C GLU A 1012 -10.99 48.42 17.00
N LEU A 1013 -9.87 48.27 16.28
CA LEU A 1013 -8.69 47.54 16.73
C LEU A 1013 -7.96 48.44 17.73
N THR A 1014 -8.20 48.21 19.02
CA THR A 1014 -7.60 48.97 20.13
C THR A 1014 -6.75 48.04 20.99
N ASN A 1015 -5.80 48.58 21.75
CA ASN A 1015 -4.86 47.80 22.54
C ASN A 1015 -4.01 46.81 21.72
N SER A 1016 -3.69 47.15 20.46
CA SER A 1016 -2.87 46.30 19.59
C SER A 1016 -1.38 46.59 19.83
N TYR A 1017 -0.61 45.57 20.22
CA TYR A 1017 0.83 45.69 20.44
C TYR A 1017 1.64 45.25 19.20
N PRO A 1018 2.78 45.89 18.90
CA PRO A 1018 3.64 45.44 17.82
C PRO A 1018 4.31 44.10 18.17
N VAL A 1019 4.36 43.19 17.20
CA VAL A 1019 5.02 41.89 17.33
C VAL A 1019 6.52 42.07 17.12
N LEU A 1020 7.27 42.25 18.21
CA LEU A 1020 8.70 42.56 18.15
C LEU A 1020 9.60 41.32 18.27
N ALA A 1021 9.20 40.33 19.06
CA ALA A 1021 9.98 39.12 19.31
C ALA A 1021 9.08 37.88 19.42
N PHE A 1022 9.29 36.89 18.55
CA PHE A 1022 8.46 35.68 18.51
C PHE A 1022 8.59 34.78 19.74
N LYS A 1023 9.62 34.97 20.58
CA LYS A 1023 9.67 34.32 21.89
C LYS A 1023 8.49 34.77 22.77
N GLN A 1024 8.09 36.04 22.68
CA GLN A 1024 6.92 36.55 23.40
C GLN A 1024 5.63 35.97 22.84
N GLU A 1025 5.51 35.79 21.52
CA GLU A 1025 4.37 35.12 20.88
C GLU A 1025 4.22 33.66 21.35
N TYR A 1026 5.33 32.91 21.36
CA TYR A 1026 5.37 31.55 21.90
C TYR A 1026 4.90 31.54 23.37
N LEU A 1027 5.44 32.43 24.21
CA LEU A 1027 5.07 32.54 25.62
C LEU A 1027 3.61 32.97 25.81
N ALA A 1028 3.10 33.88 24.99
CA ALA A 1028 1.72 34.35 25.04
C ALA A 1028 0.74 33.24 24.69
N LYS A 1029 1.10 32.39 23.72
CA LYS A 1029 0.31 31.24 23.32
C LYS A 1029 0.36 30.11 24.38
N ILE A 1030 1.51 29.82 25.00
CA ILE A 1030 1.55 28.92 26.17
C ILE A 1030 0.79 29.53 27.35
N GLY A 1031 0.90 30.84 27.56
CA GLY A 1031 0.20 31.56 28.62
C GLY A 1031 -1.32 31.48 28.45
N GLN A 1032 -1.83 31.62 27.22
CA GLN A 1032 -3.25 31.36 26.91
C GLN A 1032 -3.64 29.94 27.33
N LEU A 1033 -2.86 28.94 26.91
CA LEU A 1033 -3.16 27.55 27.22
C LEU A 1033 -3.21 27.29 28.73
N VAL A 1034 -2.20 27.74 29.46
CA VAL A 1034 -2.09 27.62 30.92
C VAL A 1034 -3.27 28.33 31.59
N ALA A 1035 -3.64 29.51 31.12
CA ALA A 1035 -4.80 30.26 31.64
C ALA A 1035 -6.13 29.55 31.32
N ASP A 1036 -6.27 28.94 30.15
CA ASP A 1036 -7.47 28.20 29.76
C ASP A 1036 -7.64 26.92 30.62
N VAL A 1037 -6.54 26.20 30.95
CA VAL A 1037 -6.58 25.12 31.97
C VAL A 1037 -7.01 25.65 33.32
N ASP A 1038 -6.35 26.72 33.76
CA ASP A 1038 -6.55 27.26 35.10
C ASP A 1038 -8.00 27.72 35.26
N PHE A 1039 -8.55 28.43 34.27
CA PHE A 1039 -9.94 28.87 34.24
C PHE A 1039 -10.94 27.70 34.28
N GLN A 1040 -10.67 26.61 33.55
CA GLN A 1040 -11.51 25.41 33.56
C GLN A 1040 -11.37 24.61 34.87
N THR A 1041 -10.20 24.65 35.53
CA THR A 1041 -9.91 23.87 36.74
C THR A 1041 -10.21 24.62 38.05
N SER A 1042 -10.33 25.96 38.03
CA SER A 1042 -10.49 26.80 39.23
C SER A 1042 -11.81 27.58 39.34
N SER A 1043 -12.57 27.82 38.25
CA SER A 1043 -13.73 28.74 38.28
C SER A 1043 -15.06 28.13 38.74
N TYR A 1044 -15.84 28.95 39.47
CA TYR A 1044 -17.07 28.70 40.25
C TYR A 1044 -18.37 28.43 39.43
N LEU A 1045 -18.26 27.87 38.22
CA LEU A 1045 -19.41 27.24 37.51
C LEU A 1045 -19.13 25.74 37.42
N GLU A 1046 -19.27 25.07 38.56
CA GLU A 1046 -18.95 23.65 38.83
C GLU A 1046 -19.79 22.62 38.05
N ALA A 1047 -20.47 23.00 36.96
CA ALA A 1047 -21.38 22.14 36.21
C ALA A 1047 -20.85 21.60 34.86
N LEU A 1048 -19.64 22.00 34.43
CA LEU A 1048 -19.12 21.69 33.09
C LEU A 1048 -18.17 20.48 32.99
N TRP A 1049 -17.85 19.81 34.10
CA TRP A 1049 -17.01 18.59 34.12
C TRP A 1049 -17.80 17.29 33.89
N LYS A 1050 -19.05 17.38 33.42
CA LYS A 1050 -19.90 16.21 33.15
C LYS A 1050 -19.53 15.45 31.87
N ASP A 1051 -18.76 16.04 30.95
CA ASP A 1051 -18.41 15.44 29.66
C ASP A 1051 -16.89 15.19 29.50
N VAL A 1052 -16.51 13.92 29.32
CA VAL A 1052 -15.15 13.44 28.98
C VAL A 1052 -14.60 14.08 27.69
N ARG A 1053 -15.47 14.71 26.89
CA ARG A 1053 -15.16 15.39 25.61
C ARG A 1053 -14.28 16.64 25.78
N VAL A 1054 -14.49 17.42 26.85
CA VAL A 1054 -13.74 18.66 27.15
C VAL A 1054 -12.26 18.36 27.45
N LEU A 1055 -11.99 17.20 28.07
CA LEU A 1055 -10.65 16.71 28.40
C LEU A 1055 -9.82 16.28 27.19
N ALA A 1056 -10.49 15.93 26.09
CA ALA A 1056 -9.84 15.56 24.83
C ALA A 1056 -9.56 16.75 23.92
N GLU A 1057 -10.43 17.76 23.97
CA GLU A 1057 -10.23 19.01 23.27
C GLU A 1057 -9.03 19.79 23.82
N PHE A 1058 -8.75 19.69 25.12
CA PHE A 1058 -7.62 20.36 25.75
C PHE A 1058 -6.22 19.88 25.26
N ALA A 1059 -5.98 18.56 25.19
CA ALA A 1059 -4.72 18.01 24.66
C ALA A 1059 -4.51 18.37 23.18
N LEU A 1060 -5.62 18.52 22.47
CA LEU A 1060 -5.67 18.90 21.08
C LEU A 1060 -5.40 20.40 20.85
N ASP A 1061 -5.89 21.25 21.74
CA ASP A 1061 -5.61 22.69 21.73
C ASP A 1061 -4.13 22.96 22.00
N VAL A 1062 -3.44 22.10 22.78
CA VAL A 1062 -1.98 22.21 22.98
C VAL A 1062 -1.17 21.71 21.78
N ALA A 1063 -1.59 20.62 21.15
CA ALA A 1063 -0.91 20.12 19.96
C ALA A 1063 -1.14 21.03 18.73
N SER A 1064 -2.34 21.60 18.61
CA SER A 1064 -2.66 22.63 17.60
C SER A 1064 -2.03 23.99 17.90
N MET A 1065 -1.61 24.21 19.14
CA MET A 1065 -0.86 25.40 19.57
C MET A 1065 0.42 25.63 18.77
N PHE A 1066 1.07 24.54 18.36
CA PHE A 1066 2.34 24.53 17.64
C PHE A 1066 2.20 24.27 16.15
N ILE A 1067 0.99 23.92 15.72
CA ILE A 1067 0.70 23.44 14.39
C ILE A 1067 -0.67 23.96 14.00
N ALA A 1068 -0.75 25.04 13.23
CA ALA A 1068 -2.02 25.40 12.62
C ALA A 1068 -2.51 24.26 11.71
N PRO A 1069 -3.81 23.99 11.68
CA PRO A 1069 -4.37 22.83 11.00
C PRO A 1069 -4.35 22.97 9.48
N LEU A 1070 -3.25 22.53 8.87
CA LEU A 1070 -3.33 21.90 7.55
C LEU A 1070 -3.73 20.43 7.71
N GLY A 1071 -4.92 20.15 8.23
CA GLY A 1071 -5.62 18.85 8.18
C GLY A 1071 -4.91 17.57 8.69
N LEU A 1072 -3.63 17.60 9.04
CA LEU A 1072 -2.76 16.44 9.24
C LEU A 1072 -2.33 16.29 10.70
N ALA A 1073 -1.94 17.37 11.37
CA ALA A 1073 -1.46 17.30 12.76
C ALA A 1073 -2.58 17.22 13.79
N LEU A 1074 -3.69 17.93 13.56
CA LEU A 1074 -4.92 17.86 14.39
C LEU A 1074 -5.51 16.43 14.42
N THR A 1075 -5.06 15.62 13.48
CA THR A 1075 -5.69 14.41 13.01
C THR A 1075 -4.97 13.18 13.53
N VAL A 1076 -3.63 13.19 13.52
CA VAL A 1076 -2.77 12.17 14.15
C VAL A 1076 -3.01 12.09 15.66
N LEU A 1077 -3.14 13.22 16.36
CA LEU A 1077 -3.37 13.21 17.82
C LEU A 1077 -4.80 12.82 18.22
N ARG A 1078 -5.83 13.20 17.43
CA ARG A 1078 -7.22 12.76 17.63
C ARG A 1078 -7.37 11.24 17.53
N ILE A 1079 -6.60 10.59 16.66
CA ILE A 1079 -6.57 9.13 16.48
C ILE A 1079 -6.12 8.43 17.77
N THR A 1080 -4.98 8.84 18.32
CA THR A 1080 -4.37 8.17 19.49
C THR A 1080 -5.24 8.28 20.75
N GLN A 1081 -5.83 9.46 21.00
CA GLN A 1081 -6.70 9.67 22.17
C GLN A 1081 -8.03 8.92 22.08
N SER A 1082 -8.60 8.86 20.88
CA SER A 1082 -9.89 8.23 20.62
C SER A 1082 -9.82 6.70 20.62
N VAL A 1083 -8.66 6.12 20.25
CA VAL A 1083 -8.40 4.67 20.40
C VAL A 1083 -8.30 4.28 21.89
N VAL A 1084 -7.60 5.06 22.72
CA VAL A 1084 -7.46 4.77 24.16
C VAL A 1084 -8.81 4.88 24.89
N LEU A 1085 -9.62 5.89 24.57
CA LEU A 1085 -10.97 6.04 25.15
C LEU A 1085 -11.97 4.99 24.66
N GLY A 1086 -11.83 4.52 23.41
CA GLY A 1086 -12.65 3.42 22.87
C GLY A 1086 -12.32 2.08 23.51
N ILE A 1087 -11.03 1.79 23.75
CA ILE A 1087 -10.57 0.61 24.49
C ILE A 1087 -11.10 0.64 25.94
N VAL A 1088 -11.04 1.81 26.59
CA VAL A 1088 -11.59 1.99 27.95
C VAL A 1088 -13.11 1.79 27.94
N ALA A 1089 -13.87 2.44 27.07
CA ALA A 1089 -15.35 2.33 27.01
C ALA A 1089 -15.85 0.92 26.63
N SER A 1090 -15.12 0.19 25.78
CA SER A 1090 -15.40 -1.21 25.44
C SER A 1090 -15.19 -2.13 26.65
N SER A 1091 -14.15 -1.87 27.45
CA SER A 1091 -13.92 -2.58 28.72
C SER A 1091 -14.97 -2.28 29.81
N GLN A 1092 -15.83 -1.25 29.63
CA GLN A 1092 -16.93 -0.91 30.54
C GLN A 1092 -18.29 -1.51 30.11
N GLY A 1093 -18.32 -2.30 29.01
CA GLY A 1093 -19.55 -2.89 28.47
C GLY A 1093 -20.52 -1.88 27.84
N SER A 1094 -20.05 -0.66 27.51
CA SER A 1094 -20.84 0.36 26.84
C SER A 1094 -20.39 0.51 25.39
N ASP A 1095 -20.90 -0.39 24.54
CA ASP A 1095 -20.58 -0.43 23.11
C ASP A 1095 -20.89 0.89 22.39
N GLU A 1096 -21.84 1.67 22.89
CA GLU A 1096 -22.25 2.95 22.31
C GLU A 1096 -21.22 4.08 22.54
N ALA A 1097 -20.63 4.14 23.73
CA ALA A 1097 -19.54 5.08 24.05
C ALA A 1097 -18.22 4.65 23.41
N ALA A 1098 -17.94 3.34 23.35
CA ALA A 1098 -16.78 2.78 22.65
C ALA A 1098 -16.82 3.10 21.15
N ASN A 1099 -17.97 2.89 20.52
CA ASN A 1099 -18.19 3.21 19.11
C ASN A 1099 -18.11 4.72 18.83
N ALA A 1100 -18.51 5.58 19.76
CA ALA A 1100 -18.37 7.04 19.63
C ALA A 1100 -16.91 7.52 19.73
N HIS A 1101 -16.07 6.83 20.51
CA HIS A 1101 -14.64 7.08 20.59
C HIS A 1101 -13.89 6.50 19.38
N PHE A 1102 -14.10 5.25 18.99
CA PHE A 1102 -13.55 4.71 17.74
C PHE A 1102 -13.98 5.51 16.51
N ALA A 1103 -15.21 6.01 16.51
CA ALA A 1103 -15.71 6.97 15.54
C ALA A 1103 -14.87 8.25 15.43
N SER A 1104 -14.45 8.83 16.55
CA SER A 1104 -13.60 10.02 16.58
C SER A 1104 -12.18 9.73 16.11
N ALA A 1105 -11.67 8.52 16.37
CA ALA A 1105 -10.38 8.05 15.86
C ALA A 1105 -10.39 7.93 14.33
N TRP A 1106 -11.45 7.32 13.79
CA TRP A 1106 -11.65 7.17 12.36
C TRP A 1106 -11.94 8.51 11.64
N ARG A 1107 -12.65 9.45 12.28
CA ARG A 1107 -12.84 10.83 11.78
C ARG A 1107 -11.52 11.58 11.61
N GLY A 1108 -10.54 11.30 12.48
CA GLY A 1108 -9.15 11.72 12.26
C GLY A 1108 -8.57 11.03 11.02
N ALA A 1109 -8.54 9.71 10.96
CA ALA A 1109 -7.96 8.97 9.82
C ALA A 1109 -8.45 9.44 8.43
N ILE A 1110 -9.69 9.92 8.28
CA ILE A 1110 -10.24 10.48 7.03
C ILE A 1110 -9.67 11.88 6.68
N LEU A 1111 -9.48 12.77 7.65
CA LEU A 1111 -8.77 14.04 7.44
C LEU A 1111 -7.30 13.80 7.12
N LEU A 1112 -6.74 12.66 7.55
CA LEU A 1112 -5.41 12.19 7.22
C LEU A 1112 -5.37 11.60 5.80
N TYR A 1113 -6.50 11.10 5.30
CA TYR A 1113 -6.70 10.65 3.91
C TYR A 1113 -6.76 11.86 2.96
N VAL A 1114 -7.57 12.87 3.27
CA VAL A 1114 -7.61 14.15 2.52
C VAL A 1114 -6.31 14.96 2.70
N GLY A 1115 -5.70 14.86 3.88
CA GLY A 1115 -4.40 15.45 4.18
C GLY A 1115 -3.22 14.73 3.53
N LYS A 1116 -3.25 13.40 3.32
CA LYS A 1116 -2.26 12.64 2.54
C LYS A 1116 -2.38 12.93 1.04
N VAL A 1117 -3.58 13.27 0.58
CA VAL A 1117 -3.83 13.79 -0.76
C VAL A 1117 -3.21 15.20 -0.90
N ALA A 1118 -3.21 16.03 0.15
CA ALA A 1118 -2.54 17.34 0.19
C ALA A 1118 -1.03 17.30 0.57
N ALA A 1119 -0.56 16.26 1.28
CA ALA A 1119 0.84 15.96 1.53
C ALA A 1119 1.37 15.13 0.36
N ILE A 1120 1.69 15.87 -0.68
CA ILE A 1120 2.45 15.48 -1.85
C ILE A 1120 3.39 14.27 -1.61
N GLY A 1121 2.91 13.03 -1.87
CA GLY A 1121 3.77 11.85 -2.05
C GLY A 1121 3.34 10.50 -1.46
N ALA A 1122 2.19 10.35 -0.80
CA ALA A 1122 1.75 9.04 -0.30
C ALA A 1122 0.73 8.36 -1.26
N PRO A 1123 0.98 7.12 -1.74
CA PRO A 1123 -0.02 6.37 -2.48
C PRO A 1123 -1.08 5.88 -1.50
N VAL A 1124 -2.32 6.33 -1.67
CA VAL A 1124 -3.47 5.69 -1.01
C VAL A 1124 -4.48 5.37 -2.10
N ASN A 1125 -4.38 4.15 -2.62
CA ASN A 1125 -5.37 3.56 -3.51
C ASN A 1125 -6.18 2.56 -2.65
N PRO A 1126 -7.51 2.74 -2.48
CA PRO A 1126 -8.34 1.83 -1.69
C PRO A 1126 -8.60 0.47 -2.38
N ILE A 1127 -7.91 0.18 -3.49
CA ILE A 1127 -7.80 -1.19 -4.05
C ILE A 1127 -6.74 -2.04 -3.30
N ALA A 1128 -6.11 -1.49 -2.25
CA ALA A 1128 -5.16 -2.19 -1.37
C ALA A 1128 -5.76 -3.34 -0.50
N LEU A 1129 -6.91 -3.90 -0.90
CA LEU A 1129 -7.53 -5.09 -0.32
C LEU A 1129 -7.52 -6.31 -1.25
N LEU A 1130 -6.84 -6.26 -2.40
CA LEU A 1130 -6.42 -7.48 -3.11
C LEU A 1130 -5.06 -7.94 -2.58
N SER A 1131 -5.02 -8.30 -1.29
CA SER A 1131 -3.81 -8.71 -0.57
C SER A 1131 -3.27 -10.09 -0.95
N SER A 1132 -3.36 -10.47 -2.23
CA SER A 1132 -2.80 -11.71 -2.74
C SER A 1132 -2.34 -11.61 -4.20
N VAL A 1133 -2.21 -10.43 -4.83
CA VAL A 1133 -2.00 -10.31 -6.30
C VAL A 1133 -0.78 -11.08 -6.84
N ARG A 1134 0.29 -11.30 -6.06
CA ARG A 1134 1.41 -12.16 -6.52
C ARG A 1134 1.03 -13.65 -6.53
N ASP A 1135 0.41 -14.12 -5.47
CA ASP A 1135 -0.09 -15.49 -5.39
C ASP A 1135 -1.24 -15.69 -6.39
N PHE A 1136 -2.11 -14.69 -6.60
CA PHE A 1136 -3.20 -14.70 -7.57
C PHE A 1136 -2.76 -14.61 -9.03
N ALA A 1137 -1.71 -13.85 -9.36
CA ALA A 1137 -1.22 -13.75 -10.74
C ALA A 1137 -0.52 -15.04 -11.18
N ASP A 1138 0.26 -15.67 -10.30
CA ASP A 1138 0.92 -16.95 -10.57
C ASP A 1138 -0.12 -18.10 -10.63
N VAL A 1139 -1.16 -18.06 -9.79
CA VAL A 1139 -2.34 -18.94 -9.88
C VAL A 1139 -3.04 -18.77 -11.21
N MET A 1140 -3.34 -17.53 -11.58
CA MET A 1140 -4.26 -17.26 -12.66
C MET A 1140 -3.61 -17.37 -14.02
N ALA A 1141 -2.32 -17.03 -14.16
CA ALA A 1141 -1.56 -17.41 -15.36
C ALA A 1141 -1.60 -18.94 -15.59
N GLY A 1142 -1.57 -19.73 -14.52
CA GLY A 1142 -1.70 -21.18 -14.61
C GLY A 1142 -3.13 -21.74 -14.69
N VAL A 1143 -4.16 -20.94 -14.40
CA VAL A 1143 -5.59 -21.34 -14.45
C VAL A 1143 -6.32 -20.80 -15.68
N THR A 1144 -5.89 -19.66 -16.22
CA THR A 1144 -6.52 -18.98 -17.35
C THR A 1144 -5.69 -19.04 -18.63
N GLY A 1145 -4.38 -19.32 -18.52
CA GLY A 1145 -3.46 -19.29 -19.67
C GLY A 1145 -3.10 -17.89 -20.14
N VAL A 1146 -3.55 -16.83 -19.45
CA VAL A 1146 -3.23 -15.43 -19.75
C VAL A 1146 -1.99 -15.03 -18.95
N GLU A 1147 -0.90 -14.70 -19.65
CA GLU A 1147 0.36 -14.31 -19.03
C GLU A 1147 0.26 -12.89 -18.45
N VAL A 1148 -0.02 -12.80 -17.15
CA VAL A 1148 -0.08 -11.53 -16.44
C VAL A 1148 1.36 -11.06 -16.16
N SER A 1149 1.80 -9.96 -16.79
CA SER A 1149 3.20 -9.53 -16.69
C SER A 1149 3.64 -9.29 -15.23
N ILE A 1150 4.84 -9.75 -14.87
CA ILE A 1150 5.49 -9.52 -13.55
C ILE A 1150 5.57 -8.02 -13.21
N ASN A 1151 5.60 -7.16 -14.24
CA ASN A 1151 5.61 -5.70 -14.12
C ASN A 1151 4.28 -5.12 -13.62
N TYR A 1152 3.15 -5.81 -13.82
CA TYR A 1152 1.84 -5.44 -13.27
C TYR A 1152 1.73 -5.77 -11.78
N VAL A 1153 2.21 -6.96 -11.41
CA VAL A 1153 2.17 -7.48 -10.04
C VAL A 1153 3.10 -6.69 -9.12
N THR A 1154 4.28 -6.30 -9.57
CA THR A 1154 5.19 -5.40 -8.84
C THR A 1154 4.61 -3.99 -8.64
N ALA A 1155 3.80 -3.49 -9.59
CA ALA A 1155 3.13 -2.19 -9.48
C ALA A 1155 2.11 -2.16 -8.32
N ILE A 1156 1.33 -3.24 -8.19
CA ILE A 1156 0.25 -3.38 -7.21
C ILE A 1156 0.75 -3.86 -5.84
N THR A 1157 1.81 -4.68 -5.79
CA THR A 1157 2.25 -5.36 -4.56
C THR A 1157 3.48 -4.77 -3.90
N ALA A 1158 4.10 -3.71 -4.45
CA ALA A 1158 5.19 -3.04 -3.75
C ALA A 1158 4.67 -2.50 -2.40
N PRO A 1159 5.11 -3.07 -1.26
CA PRO A 1159 4.69 -2.60 0.06
C PRO A 1159 5.09 -1.13 0.20
N PRO A 1160 4.46 -0.33 1.07
CA PRO A 1160 5.13 0.87 1.56
C PRO A 1160 6.39 0.37 2.28
N ALA A 1161 7.52 0.33 1.57
CA ALA A 1161 8.83 0.21 2.19
C ALA A 1161 8.86 1.31 3.23
N VAL A 1162 8.98 0.91 4.49
CA VAL A 1162 8.97 1.81 5.64
C VAL A 1162 9.89 2.98 5.31
N VAL A 1163 9.32 4.19 5.21
CA VAL A 1163 10.10 5.40 5.02
C VAL A 1163 10.82 5.62 6.34
N ASN A 1164 12.04 5.11 6.45
CA ASN A 1164 12.92 5.45 7.55
C ASN A 1164 13.22 6.96 7.45
N SER A 1165 12.44 7.73 8.20
CA SER A 1165 12.59 9.18 8.32
C SER A 1165 13.34 9.46 9.61
N THR A 1166 14.40 10.24 9.52
CA THR A 1166 15.18 10.67 10.68
C THR A 1166 15.34 12.17 10.64
N THR A 1167 15.29 12.80 11.81
CA THR A 1167 15.55 14.24 11.96
C THR A 1167 16.65 14.47 12.96
N ARG A 1168 17.54 15.41 12.68
CA ARG A 1168 18.55 15.87 13.62
C ARG A 1168 18.71 17.39 13.56
N LEU A 1169 19.15 17.97 14.68
CA LEU A 1169 19.49 19.38 14.77
C LEU A 1169 20.99 19.53 14.49
N LEU A 1170 21.34 20.43 13.56
CA LEU A 1170 22.70 20.81 13.23
C LEU A 1170 22.97 22.20 13.80
N ASN A 1171 24.19 22.40 14.30
CA ASN A 1171 24.65 23.70 14.82
C ASN A 1171 25.22 24.58 13.72
#